data_AF-A0A534ZKU8-F1
#
_entry.id   AF-A0A534ZKU8-F1
#
_cell.length_a   1.000
_cell.length_b   1.000
_cell.length_c   1.000
_cell.angle_alpha   90.00
_cell.angle_beta   90.00
_cell.angle_gamma   90.00
#
_symmetry.space_group_name_H-M   'P 1'
#
loop_
_entity.id
_entity.type
_entity.pdbx_description
1 polymer ?
#
loop_
_entity_poly.entity_id
_entity_poly.type
_entity_poly.pdbx_seq_one_letter_code
_entity_poly.pdbx_strand_id
1 'polypeptide(L)'
;CPADAFAPSSTLCRPAAGACDVDDFCTGTGPGCPADAKSTAECRSAAGPCDTAESCDGVQDDCPADAFAPSSTLCRPAAGVCDVDDFCTGTGPDCPADAKSTAECRSTAGPCDDEERCDGVHDECPEDEFKPATTVCRPAAGECDIAETCTGAGPDCPADAKSTAECRSAAGLCDDEERCDGVHNECPADGFKPATTVCRPAAGECDIAEQCTGARPDCPADAKSTAECRSAAGPCDDDERCDGVHDDCPEDEFKPATTVCRAAAGDCDIAERCTGTRSDCPADAKSTAVCRSSAGPCDDAELCDGVHNGCPADGFKPATTGCRPAAGDCDIAETCTGTRPDCPGDTKSTAVCRPAAGPCDTPESCDGVHDDCPADAAEPQDACNDCGSAIDEPCAVTVTARNAAPRVFDDLQQAINSAPNGATITVRGRCAGPVSIVRRSNLTITGIAPADTPTGCPAEGLRPGDLSSTVTSASEDAIDVLMSTNIRVMFLNVVDAPSDGIEFRDASKGTAFCNCFARNFEGVELRGASSTVVQQNLVKDNVSDGILVQRMSKPATKNQINANTVVANGKDGIRVETLSTGNTFAANLLVGNADDGIELADSHRNKVTSNRAEANGDGGVQLRAATRNLVDKNMISGNGDGLVNILDCVSGSRNTGSNVPPACR
;
A
#
# COMPACT_ATOMS: atom_id res chain seq x y z
N CYS A 1 10.15 -100.02 -189.55
CA CYS A 1 9.07 -99.67 -188.59
C CYS A 1 9.04 -98.15 -188.41
N PRO A 2 7.88 -97.53 -188.13
CA PRO A 2 7.83 -96.21 -187.52
C PRO A 2 8.17 -96.30 -186.02
N ALA A 3 8.51 -95.16 -185.41
CA ALA A 3 8.89 -95.05 -183.99
C ALA A 3 7.67 -94.96 -183.04
N ASP A 4 7.89 -95.28 -181.76
CA ASP A 4 6.89 -95.31 -180.68
C ASP A 4 6.39 -93.91 -180.24
N ALA A 5 5.18 -93.85 -179.70
CA ALA A 5 4.55 -92.64 -179.13
C ALA A 5 4.12 -92.87 -177.66
N PHE A 6 4.40 -91.90 -176.77
CA PHE A 6 4.09 -91.95 -175.33
C PHE A 6 2.82 -91.15 -174.95
N ALA A 7 2.17 -91.52 -173.83
CA ALA A 7 0.97 -90.86 -173.31
C ALA A 7 1.27 -89.46 -172.71
N PRO A 8 0.35 -88.48 -172.80
CA PRO A 8 0.60 -87.09 -172.38
C PRO A 8 0.74 -86.93 -170.86
N SER A 9 1.30 -85.79 -170.44
CA SER A 9 1.63 -85.52 -169.04
C SER A 9 0.44 -85.30 -168.08
N SER A 10 -0.78 -85.39 -168.58
CA SER A 10 -2.01 -85.31 -167.79
C SER A 10 -2.55 -86.69 -167.40
N THR A 11 -1.90 -87.77 -167.84
CA THR A 11 -2.33 -89.12 -167.53
C THR A 11 -1.89 -89.46 -166.11
N LEU A 12 -2.82 -89.59 -165.18
CA LEU A 12 -2.53 -90.04 -163.83
C LEU A 12 -1.88 -91.42 -163.87
N CYS A 13 -0.73 -91.56 -163.22
CA CYS A 13 0.00 -92.83 -163.16
C CYS A 13 0.12 -93.41 -161.76
N ARG A 14 -0.13 -92.62 -160.70
CA ARG A 14 -0.38 -93.10 -159.33
C ARG A 14 -1.32 -92.16 -158.56
N PRO A 15 -2.47 -92.62 -158.04
CA PRO A 15 -3.31 -91.82 -157.14
C PRO A 15 -2.74 -91.79 -155.71
N ALA A 16 -3.07 -90.74 -154.96
CA ALA A 16 -2.73 -90.54 -153.56
C ALA A 16 -3.38 -91.61 -152.64
N ALA A 17 -2.60 -92.11 -151.68
CA ALA A 17 -2.93 -93.18 -150.75
C ALA A 17 -3.34 -92.73 -149.33
N GLY A 18 -3.33 -91.43 -149.02
CA GLY A 18 -3.74 -90.90 -147.71
C GLY A 18 -3.76 -89.36 -147.63
N ALA A 19 -4.09 -88.81 -146.46
CA ALA A 19 -4.18 -87.36 -146.26
C ALA A 19 -2.83 -86.63 -146.46
N CYS A 20 -1.73 -87.38 -146.38
CA CYS A 20 -0.38 -86.91 -146.57
C CYS A 20 0.25 -87.35 -147.91
N ASP A 21 -0.53 -87.82 -148.88
CA ASP A 21 -0.06 -88.24 -150.21
C ASP A 21 -0.63 -87.35 -151.33
N VAL A 22 0.07 -87.22 -152.46
CA VAL A 22 -0.43 -86.46 -153.64
C VAL A 22 -0.43 -87.30 -154.90
N ASP A 23 -1.38 -87.01 -155.80
CA ASP A 23 -1.52 -87.70 -157.09
C ASP A 23 -0.29 -87.47 -158.01
N ASP A 24 0.33 -88.54 -158.52
CA ASP A 24 1.40 -88.51 -159.52
C ASP A 24 0.86 -88.65 -160.96
N PHE A 25 1.29 -87.76 -161.85
CA PHE A 25 0.93 -87.77 -163.28
C PHE A 25 2.12 -88.12 -164.18
N CYS A 26 1.86 -88.77 -165.32
CA CYS A 26 2.85 -89.12 -166.33
C CYS A 26 3.67 -87.89 -166.75
N THR A 27 4.90 -88.09 -167.22
CA THR A 27 5.76 -86.97 -167.65
C THR A 27 5.60 -86.61 -169.13
N GLY A 28 4.95 -87.45 -169.93
CA GLY A 28 4.84 -87.26 -171.38
C GLY A 28 6.09 -87.58 -172.20
N THR A 29 7.22 -87.89 -171.54
CA THR A 29 8.54 -87.98 -172.18
C THR A 29 9.24 -89.32 -171.98
N GLY A 30 8.67 -90.23 -171.19
CA GLY A 30 9.21 -91.57 -170.97
C GLY A 30 8.18 -92.57 -170.46
N PRO A 31 8.55 -93.86 -170.38
CA PRO A 31 7.63 -94.94 -170.01
C PRO A 31 7.36 -95.07 -168.49
N GLY A 32 8.02 -94.29 -167.64
CA GLY A 32 7.89 -94.36 -166.18
C GLY A 32 7.05 -93.23 -165.57
N CYS A 33 6.32 -93.55 -164.49
CA CYS A 33 5.69 -92.57 -163.61
C CYS A 33 6.76 -91.86 -162.76
N PRO A 34 6.59 -90.58 -162.36
CA PRO A 34 7.46 -89.91 -161.41
C PRO A 34 7.57 -90.65 -160.07
N ALA A 35 8.53 -90.21 -159.25
CA ALA A 35 8.65 -90.66 -157.87
C ALA A 35 7.48 -90.12 -157.04
N ASP A 36 7.02 -90.94 -156.09
CA ASP A 36 5.91 -90.67 -155.17
C ASP A 36 6.12 -89.37 -154.43
N ALA A 37 5.27 -88.37 -154.69
CA ALA A 37 5.31 -87.12 -153.94
C ALA A 37 4.37 -87.22 -152.73
N LYS A 38 4.88 -86.84 -151.54
CA LYS A 38 4.09 -86.76 -150.30
C LYS A 38 3.88 -85.31 -149.90
N SER A 39 2.75 -85.04 -149.24
CA SER A 39 2.40 -83.72 -148.70
C SER A 39 3.19 -83.41 -147.44
N THR A 40 3.47 -82.13 -147.21
CA THR A 40 3.98 -81.61 -145.92
C THR A 40 2.98 -80.65 -145.26
N ALA A 41 1.72 -80.66 -145.72
CA ALA A 41 0.69 -79.77 -145.22
C ALA A 41 0.17 -80.21 -143.84
N GLU A 42 -0.43 -79.27 -143.12
CA GLU A 42 -1.19 -79.57 -141.91
C GLU A 42 -2.33 -80.54 -142.23
N CYS A 43 -2.40 -81.63 -141.48
CA CYS A 43 -3.40 -82.67 -141.67
C CYS A 43 -4.42 -82.72 -140.52
N ARG A 44 -4.11 -82.12 -139.36
CA ARG A 44 -5.06 -81.92 -138.25
C ARG A 44 -4.71 -80.64 -137.46
N SER A 45 -5.71 -79.81 -137.18
CA SER A 45 -5.56 -78.58 -136.39
C SER A 45 -5.72 -78.83 -134.90
N ALA A 46 -5.00 -78.07 -134.08
CA ALA A 46 -5.10 -78.10 -132.62
C ALA A 46 -6.55 -77.89 -132.11
N ALA A 47 -7.00 -78.74 -131.21
CA ALA A 47 -8.35 -78.76 -130.63
C ALA A 47 -8.51 -77.88 -129.37
N GLY A 48 -7.43 -77.32 -128.82
CA GLY A 48 -7.46 -76.48 -127.62
C GLY A 48 -6.12 -75.76 -127.36
N PRO A 49 -6.03 -74.91 -126.33
CA PRO A 49 -4.81 -74.14 -126.03
C PRO A 49 -3.63 -75.02 -125.61
N CYS A 50 -3.86 -76.29 -125.25
CA CYS A 50 -2.85 -77.27 -124.90
C CYS A 50 -2.62 -78.34 -125.98
N ASP A 51 -3.13 -78.12 -127.18
CA ASP A 51 -2.98 -79.04 -128.32
C ASP A 51 -2.06 -78.43 -129.40
N THR A 52 -1.32 -79.27 -130.11
CA THR A 52 -0.47 -78.81 -131.23
C THR A 52 -0.99 -79.38 -132.55
N ALA A 53 -0.99 -78.58 -133.62
CA ALA A 53 -1.48 -79.06 -134.91
C ALA A 53 -0.50 -80.05 -135.56
N GLU A 54 -1.00 -81.18 -136.07
CA GLU A 54 -0.21 -82.18 -136.78
C GLU A 54 -0.06 -81.84 -138.27
N SER A 55 1.17 -81.92 -138.76
CA SER A 55 1.51 -81.77 -140.17
C SER A 55 2.15 -83.04 -140.74
N CYS A 56 1.86 -83.30 -142.01
CA CYS A 56 2.47 -84.38 -142.75
C CYS A 56 4.00 -84.22 -142.82
N ASP A 57 4.74 -85.31 -142.69
CA ASP A 57 6.21 -85.30 -142.63
C ASP A 57 6.88 -85.36 -144.02
N GLY A 58 6.08 -85.44 -145.09
CA GLY A 58 6.56 -85.60 -146.46
C GLY A 58 7.12 -87.00 -146.75
N VAL A 59 6.81 -88.00 -145.92
CA VAL A 59 7.28 -89.39 -146.06
C VAL A 59 6.13 -90.39 -146.02
N GLN A 60 5.22 -90.25 -145.05
CA GLN A 60 4.13 -91.21 -144.81
C GLN A 60 2.79 -90.72 -145.37
N ASP A 61 1.87 -91.66 -145.61
CA ASP A 61 0.56 -91.37 -146.22
C ASP A 61 -0.48 -90.86 -145.19
N ASP A 62 -0.27 -91.16 -143.91
CA ASP A 62 -1.20 -90.84 -142.81
C ASP A 62 -0.71 -89.68 -141.93
N CYS A 63 -1.67 -88.94 -141.37
CA CYS A 63 -1.39 -87.85 -140.43
C CYS A 63 -0.85 -88.40 -139.09
N PRO A 64 0.16 -87.77 -138.47
CA PRO A 64 0.66 -88.17 -137.16
C PRO A 64 -0.40 -88.22 -136.05
N ALA A 65 -0.08 -88.95 -134.97
CA ALA A 65 -0.89 -88.99 -133.76
C ALA A 65 -0.85 -87.64 -133.02
N ASP A 66 -1.89 -87.35 -132.23
CA ASP A 66 -2.03 -86.09 -131.48
C ASP A 66 -0.79 -85.79 -130.62
N ALA A 67 -0.29 -84.56 -130.74
CA ALA A 67 0.77 -84.03 -129.91
C ALA A 67 0.24 -82.91 -129.02
N PHE A 68 0.33 -83.07 -127.70
CA PHE A 68 -0.07 -82.06 -126.74
C PHE A 68 1.10 -81.18 -126.30
N ALA A 69 0.81 -79.91 -126.01
CA ALA A 69 1.79 -78.96 -125.50
C ALA A 69 2.35 -79.44 -124.14
N PRO A 70 3.66 -79.28 -123.87
CA PRO A 70 4.30 -79.78 -122.65
C PRO A 70 3.69 -79.14 -121.40
N SER A 71 3.84 -79.78 -120.25
CA SER A 71 3.23 -79.33 -118.99
C SER A 71 3.79 -78.02 -118.41
N SER A 72 4.74 -77.40 -119.11
CA SER A 72 5.25 -76.05 -118.84
C SER A 72 4.59 -74.98 -119.70
N THR A 73 3.64 -75.36 -120.57
CA THR A 73 2.94 -74.42 -121.44
C THR A 73 1.87 -73.71 -120.65
N LEU A 74 2.01 -72.41 -120.45
CA LEU A 74 1.01 -71.58 -119.80
C LEU A 74 -0.24 -71.51 -120.67
N CYS A 75 -1.36 -72.01 -120.17
CA CYS A 75 -2.64 -71.98 -120.87
C CYS A 75 -3.62 -70.96 -120.28
N ARG A 76 -3.43 -70.56 -119.02
CA ARG A 76 -4.11 -69.41 -118.41
C ARG A 76 -3.17 -68.65 -117.47
N PRO A 77 -2.90 -67.36 -117.71
CA PRO A 77 -2.17 -66.53 -116.76
C PRO A 77 -3.03 -66.19 -115.54
N ALA A 78 -2.40 -66.02 -114.38
CA ALA A 78 -3.05 -65.55 -113.15
C ALA A 78 -3.72 -64.18 -113.36
N ALA A 79 -4.99 -64.06 -112.95
CA ALA A 79 -5.83 -62.86 -113.07
C ALA A 79 -5.68 -61.86 -111.92
N GLY A 80 -5.03 -62.24 -110.81
CA GLY A 80 -4.78 -61.38 -109.64
C GLY A 80 -3.80 -62.01 -108.65
N VAL A 81 -3.52 -61.32 -107.53
CA VAL A 81 -2.54 -61.79 -106.53
C VAL A 81 -2.96 -63.08 -105.81
N CYS A 82 -4.25 -63.42 -105.87
CA CYS A 82 -4.82 -64.64 -105.32
C CYS A 82 -5.11 -65.72 -106.38
N ASP A 83 -4.56 -65.55 -107.59
CA ASP A 83 -4.66 -66.51 -108.68
C ASP A 83 -3.29 -67.13 -108.98
N VAL A 84 -3.26 -68.36 -109.51
CA VAL A 84 -2.01 -68.98 -109.95
C VAL A 84 -2.05 -69.30 -111.44
N ASP A 85 -0.89 -69.21 -112.09
CA ASP A 85 -0.74 -69.58 -113.49
C ASP A 85 -1.13 -71.05 -113.72
N ASP A 86 -2.10 -71.31 -114.60
CA ASP A 86 -2.45 -72.67 -115.02
C ASP A 86 -1.60 -73.10 -116.22
N PHE A 87 -0.90 -74.21 -116.05
CA PHE A 87 -0.12 -74.82 -117.11
C PHE A 87 -0.84 -76.05 -117.68
N CYS A 88 -0.62 -76.34 -118.96
CA CYS A 88 -1.09 -77.55 -119.61
C CYS A 88 -0.68 -78.80 -118.83
N THR A 89 -1.44 -79.89 -118.96
CA THR A 89 -1.10 -81.16 -118.28
C THR A 89 -0.08 -81.99 -119.05
N GLY A 90 0.14 -81.69 -120.33
CA GLY A 90 0.93 -82.51 -121.25
C GLY A 90 0.23 -83.77 -121.76
N THR A 91 -1.04 -83.98 -121.39
CA THR A 91 -1.79 -85.20 -121.68
C THR A 91 -3.16 -84.99 -122.33
N GLY A 92 -3.57 -83.74 -122.55
CA GLY A 92 -4.85 -83.43 -123.18
C GLY A 92 -4.91 -82.00 -123.74
N PRO A 93 -5.94 -81.71 -124.56
CA PRO A 93 -6.04 -80.47 -125.33
C PRO A 93 -6.51 -79.26 -124.51
N ASP A 94 -7.14 -79.49 -123.35
CA ASP A 94 -7.73 -78.45 -122.51
C ASP A 94 -6.79 -78.00 -121.37
N CYS A 95 -6.91 -76.73 -121.00
CA CYS A 95 -6.28 -76.17 -119.80
C CYS A 95 -6.96 -76.74 -118.54
N PRO A 96 -6.23 -77.05 -117.45
CA PRO A 96 -6.85 -77.52 -116.21
C PRO A 96 -7.82 -76.48 -115.61
N ALA A 97 -8.55 -76.92 -114.58
CA ALA A 97 -9.44 -76.04 -113.84
C ALA A 97 -8.63 -74.94 -113.14
N ASP A 98 -9.24 -73.76 -113.08
CA ASP A 98 -8.64 -72.53 -112.54
C ASP A 98 -8.20 -72.72 -111.08
N ALA A 99 -6.89 -72.70 -110.83
CA ALA A 99 -6.35 -72.86 -109.49
C ALA A 99 -6.20 -71.49 -108.82
N LYS A 100 -6.82 -71.31 -107.64
CA LYS A 100 -6.66 -70.11 -106.80
C LYS A 100 -5.69 -70.34 -105.66
N SER A 101 -4.98 -69.29 -105.25
CA SER A 101 -4.05 -69.28 -104.14
C SER A 101 -4.78 -69.28 -102.79
N THR A 102 -4.12 -69.79 -101.74
CA THR A 102 -4.50 -69.60 -100.33
C THR A 102 -3.38 -68.94 -99.53
N ALA A 103 -2.38 -68.39 -100.23
CA ALA A 103 -1.25 -67.72 -99.63
C ALA A 103 -1.67 -66.35 -99.04
N GLU A 104 -0.82 -65.82 -98.18
CA GLU A 104 -0.86 -64.42 -97.77
C GLU A 104 -0.76 -63.52 -99.01
N CYS A 105 -1.69 -62.59 -99.15
CA CYS A 105 -1.72 -61.64 -100.26
C CYS A 105 -1.43 -60.21 -99.79
N ARG A 106 -1.60 -59.90 -98.50
CA ARG A 106 -1.19 -58.65 -97.90
C ARG A 106 -0.70 -58.89 -96.46
N SER A 107 0.52 -58.40 -96.20
CA SER A 107 1.15 -58.47 -94.88
C SER A 107 0.71 -57.31 -93.99
N THR A 108 0.67 -57.53 -92.67
CA THR A 108 0.30 -56.52 -91.68
C THR A 108 1.14 -55.23 -91.82
N ALA A 109 0.49 -54.08 -91.95
CA ALA A 109 1.07 -52.74 -92.03
C ALA A 109 1.39 -52.14 -90.64
N GLY A 110 0.82 -52.68 -89.56
CA GLY A 110 1.04 -52.23 -88.19
C GLY A 110 0.52 -53.21 -87.12
N PRO A 111 0.72 -52.92 -85.82
CA PRO A 111 0.32 -53.83 -84.74
C PRO A 111 -1.20 -54.04 -84.65
N CYS A 112 -2.00 -53.12 -85.20
CA CYS A 112 -3.46 -53.16 -85.26
C CYS A 112 -4.03 -53.74 -86.55
N ASP A 113 -3.16 -54.28 -87.40
CA ASP A 113 -3.54 -54.85 -88.68
C ASP A 113 -3.56 -56.36 -88.61
N ASP A 114 -4.56 -56.99 -89.21
CA ASP A 114 -4.56 -58.44 -89.43
C ASP A 114 -3.92 -58.77 -90.78
N GLU A 115 -3.57 -60.03 -90.98
CA GLU A 115 -2.96 -60.50 -92.22
C GLU A 115 -4.08 -60.96 -93.18
N GLU A 116 -4.11 -60.46 -94.42
CA GLU A 116 -5.04 -60.97 -95.42
C GLU A 116 -4.48 -62.14 -96.23
N ARG A 117 -5.27 -63.20 -96.27
CA ARG A 117 -4.97 -64.43 -97.00
C ARG A 117 -6.01 -64.67 -98.07
N CYS A 118 -5.57 -65.17 -99.21
CA CYS A 118 -6.46 -65.60 -100.27
C CYS A 118 -7.39 -66.71 -99.79
N ASP A 119 -8.66 -66.66 -100.20
CA ASP A 119 -9.70 -67.60 -99.74
C ASP A 119 -9.76 -68.89 -100.57
N GLY A 120 -8.94 -69.01 -101.61
CA GLY A 120 -8.93 -70.12 -102.56
C GLY A 120 -10.10 -70.09 -103.55
N VAL A 121 -10.78 -68.95 -103.70
CA VAL A 121 -11.93 -68.78 -104.60
C VAL A 121 -11.82 -67.53 -105.47
N HIS A 122 -11.39 -66.39 -104.91
CA HIS A 122 -11.32 -65.11 -105.62
C HIS A 122 -9.91 -64.77 -106.10
N ASP A 123 -9.83 -63.96 -107.17
CA ASP A 123 -8.56 -63.55 -107.81
C ASP A 123 -7.85 -62.41 -107.07
N GLU A 124 -8.61 -61.62 -106.31
CA GLU A 124 -8.13 -60.47 -105.57
C GLU A 124 -7.99 -60.77 -104.07
N CYS A 125 -7.07 -60.04 -103.43
CA CYS A 125 -6.91 -60.11 -101.98
C CYS A 125 -8.14 -59.49 -101.28
N PRO A 126 -8.61 -60.07 -100.15
CA PRO A 126 -9.67 -59.47 -99.35
C PRO A 126 -9.40 -58.00 -98.97
N GLU A 127 -10.48 -57.29 -98.63
CA GLU A 127 -10.39 -55.94 -98.04
C GLU A 127 -9.60 -56.01 -96.72
N ASP A 128 -8.99 -54.89 -96.37
CA ASP A 128 -8.13 -54.71 -95.19
C ASP A 128 -8.94 -54.92 -93.90
N GLU A 129 -8.51 -55.87 -93.04
CA GLU A 129 -9.19 -56.19 -91.78
C GLU A 129 -8.35 -55.72 -90.58
N PHE A 130 -8.88 -54.75 -89.82
CA PHE A 130 -8.21 -54.23 -88.63
C PHE A 130 -8.67 -54.93 -87.36
N LYS A 131 -7.72 -55.13 -86.44
CA LYS A 131 -7.99 -55.69 -85.11
C LYS A 131 -9.05 -54.86 -84.36
N PRO A 132 -9.92 -55.50 -83.57
CA PRO A 132 -11.01 -54.82 -82.89
C PRO A 132 -10.49 -53.77 -81.89
N ALA A 133 -11.32 -52.76 -81.61
CA ALA A 133 -10.94 -51.59 -80.81
C ALA A 133 -10.55 -51.88 -79.35
N THR A 134 -10.66 -53.14 -78.92
CA THR A 134 -10.26 -53.66 -77.61
C THR A 134 -8.86 -54.27 -77.61
N THR A 135 -8.22 -54.41 -78.77
CA THR A 135 -6.92 -55.07 -78.88
C THR A 135 -5.82 -54.13 -78.44
N VAL A 136 -5.11 -54.47 -77.37
CA VAL A 136 -3.98 -53.68 -76.87
C VAL A 136 -2.83 -53.77 -77.86
N CYS A 137 -2.46 -52.63 -78.45
CA CYS A 137 -1.34 -52.52 -79.39
C CYS A 137 -0.06 -51.97 -78.73
N ARG A 138 -0.22 -51.24 -77.61
CA ARG A 138 0.88 -50.88 -76.72
C ARG A 138 0.43 -51.09 -75.26
N PRO A 139 1.06 -52.01 -74.50
CA PRO A 139 0.76 -52.16 -73.09
C PRO A 139 1.31 -50.97 -72.28
N ALA A 140 0.64 -50.63 -71.18
CA ALA A 140 1.13 -49.62 -70.24
C ALA A 140 2.51 -50.00 -69.68
N ALA A 141 3.46 -49.06 -69.71
CA ALA A 141 4.83 -49.22 -69.23
C ALA A 141 5.05 -48.78 -67.77
N GLY A 142 4.01 -48.31 -67.08
CA GLY A 142 4.04 -47.90 -65.67
C GLY A 142 2.65 -47.47 -65.18
N GLU A 143 2.52 -47.12 -63.89
CA GLU A 143 1.23 -46.75 -63.26
C GLU A 143 0.62 -45.46 -63.83
N CYS A 144 1.45 -44.61 -64.44
CA CYS A 144 1.03 -43.37 -65.11
C CYS A 144 0.92 -43.50 -66.63
N ASP A 145 0.98 -44.72 -67.16
CA ASP A 145 0.87 -45.00 -68.58
C ASP A 145 -0.47 -45.65 -68.93
N ILE A 146 -1.12 -45.21 -70.01
CA ILE A 146 -2.39 -45.78 -70.45
C ILE A 146 -2.08 -46.82 -71.53
N ALA A 147 -2.64 -48.02 -71.42
CA ALA A 147 -2.51 -48.99 -72.50
C ALA A 147 -3.30 -48.51 -73.73
N GLU A 148 -2.64 -48.37 -74.88
CA GLU A 148 -3.34 -48.06 -76.13
C GLU A 148 -3.96 -49.31 -76.73
N THR A 149 -5.25 -49.20 -77.03
CA THR A 149 -5.95 -50.16 -77.85
C THR A 149 -6.08 -49.67 -79.28
N CYS A 150 -6.15 -50.60 -80.22
CA CYS A 150 -6.47 -50.31 -81.60
C CYS A 150 -7.78 -49.52 -81.70
N THR A 151 -7.95 -48.75 -82.77
CA THR A 151 -9.19 -47.99 -83.00
C THR A 151 -10.25 -48.82 -83.71
N GLY A 152 -9.86 -49.95 -84.30
CA GLY A 152 -10.68 -50.74 -85.23
C GLY A 152 -10.88 -50.08 -86.60
N ALA A 153 -10.13 -49.02 -86.91
CA ALA A 153 -10.29 -48.23 -88.14
C ALA A 153 -8.97 -47.99 -88.90
N GLY A 154 -7.84 -48.51 -88.43
CA GLY A 154 -6.56 -48.38 -89.11
C GLY A 154 -5.45 -49.24 -88.50
N PRO A 155 -4.31 -49.35 -89.20
CA PRO A 155 -3.24 -50.30 -88.87
C PRO A 155 -2.30 -49.82 -87.74
N ASP A 156 -2.29 -48.50 -87.49
CA ASP A 156 -1.41 -47.88 -86.50
C ASP A 156 -2.01 -47.90 -85.09
N CYS A 157 -1.15 -48.15 -84.10
CA CYS A 157 -1.49 -47.94 -82.71
C CYS A 157 -1.60 -46.43 -82.42
N PRO A 158 -2.59 -45.96 -81.63
CA PRO A 158 -2.69 -44.57 -81.23
C PRO A 158 -1.41 -44.00 -80.59
N ALA A 159 -1.33 -42.66 -80.57
CA ALA A 159 -0.24 -41.95 -79.91
C ALA A 159 -0.20 -42.31 -78.42
N ASP A 160 1.02 -42.42 -77.89
CA ASP A 160 1.31 -42.79 -76.51
C ASP A 160 0.67 -41.80 -75.52
N ALA A 161 -0.27 -42.27 -74.70
CA ALA A 161 -1.08 -41.46 -73.81
C ALA A 161 -0.70 -41.72 -72.35
N LYS A 162 -0.36 -40.64 -71.64
CA LYS A 162 -0.07 -40.70 -70.19
C LYS A 162 -1.28 -40.28 -69.37
N SER A 163 -1.42 -40.89 -68.20
CA SER A 163 -2.46 -40.59 -67.22
C SER A 163 -2.21 -39.23 -66.55
N THR A 164 -3.27 -38.60 -66.06
CA THR A 164 -3.21 -37.49 -65.07
C THR A 164 -3.96 -37.84 -63.80
N ALA A 165 -4.27 -39.13 -63.61
CA ALA A 165 -4.95 -39.64 -62.44
C ALA A 165 -4.00 -39.69 -61.23
N GLU A 166 -4.59 -39.80 -60.06
CA GLU A 166 -3.88 -40.18 -58.85
C GLU A 166 -3.24 -41.57 -59.06
N CYS A 167 -1.93 -41.67 -58.83
CA CYS A 167 -1.20 -42.92 -58.90
C CYS A 167 -0.83 -43.45 -57.51
N ARG A 168 -0.69 -42.55 -56.52
CA ARG A 168 -0.48 -42.93 -55.12
C ARG A 168 -1.26 -42.02 -54.19
N SER A 169 -2.06 -42.63 -53.32
CA SER A 169 -2.80 -41.91 -52.30
C SER A 169 -1.91 -41.56 -51.12
N ALA A 170 -2.17 -40.41 -50.50
CA ALA A 170 -1.48 -39.98 -49.28
C ALA A 170 -1.55 -41.06 -48.17
N ALA A 171 -0.40 -41.50 -47.68
CA ALA A 171 -0.26 -42.52 -46.65
C ALA A 171 -0.44 -41.98 -45.22
N GLY A 172 -0.41 -40.66 -45.03
CA GLY A 172 -0.59 -40.01 -43.74
C GLY A 172 -0.92 -38.52 -43.85
N LEU A 173 -1.11 -37.85 -42.71
CA LEU A 173 -1.50 -36.43 -42.66
C LEU A 173 -0.44 -35.48 -43.21
N CYS A 174 0.82 -35.92 -43.24
CA CYS A 174 1.97 -35.16 -43.75
C CYS A 174 2.39 -35.56 -45.16
N ASP A 175 1.58 -36.40 -45.81
CA ASP A 175 1.82 -36.91 -47.15
C ASP A 175 1.00 -36.14 -48.17
N ASP A 176 1.58 -35.88 -49.34
CA ASP A 176 0.84 -35.38 -50.49
C ASP A 176 0.31 -36.55 -51.32
N GLU A 177 -0.71 -36.27 -52.12
CA GLU A 177 -1.20 -37.21 -53.12
C GLU A 177 -0.31 -37.08 -54.37
N GLU A 178 0.23 -38.19 -54.88
CA GLU A 178 0.93 -38.17 -56.16
C GLU A 178 -0.03 -38.42 -57.33
N ARG A 179 0.01 -37.47 -58.26
CA ARG A 179 -0.75 -37.52 -59.49
C ARG A 179 0.22 -37.60 -60.66
N CYS A 180 -0.14 -38.40 -61.65
CA CYS A 180 0.57 -38.46 -62.90
C CYS A 180 0.57 -37.08 -63.56
N ASP A 181 1.70 -36.69 -64.16
CA ASP A 181 1.90 -35.35 -64.73
C ASP A 181 1.44 -35.25 -66.20
N GLY A 182 0.93 -36.34 -66.77
CA GLY A 182 0.57 -36.44 -68.18
C GLY A 182 1.76 -36.51 -69.13
N VAL A 183 2.98 -36.78 -68.62
CA VAL A 183 4.21 -36.83 -69.42
C VAL A 183 5.05 -38.09 -69.14
N HIS A 184 5.19 -38.52 -67.88
CA HIS A 184 6.03 -39.65 -67.49
C HIS A 184 5.21 -40.93 -67.24
N ASN A 185 5.86 -42.09 -67.41
CA ASN A 185 5.23 -43.42 -67.22
C ASN A 185 5.12 -43.82 -65.74
N GLU A 186 6.02 -43.28 -64.91
CA GLU A 186 6.10 -43.61 -63.49
C GLU A 186 5.37 -42.57 -62.65
N CYS A 187 4.80 -43.02 -61.53
CA CYS A 187 4.28 -42.13 -60.52
C CYS A 187 5.41 -41.25 -59.96
N PRO A 188 5.20 -39.95 -59.72
CA PRO A 188 6.19 -39.10 -59.08
C PRO A 188 6.73 -39.70 -57.77
N ALA A 189 7.95 -39.28 -57.43
CA ALA A 189 8.53 -39.62 -56.14
C ALA A 189 7.66 -39.06 -55.00
N ASP A 190 7.69 -39.76 -53.88
CA ASP A 190 6.93 -39.47 -52.66
C ASP A 190 7.10 -38.01 -52.21
N GLY A 191 5.99 -37.28 -52.13
CA GLY A 191 5.94 -35.85 -51.81
C GLY A 191 5.43 -35.61 -50.40
N PHE A 192 6.26 -35.03 -49.53
CA PHE A 192 5.84 -34.68 -48.17
C PHE A 192 5.47 -33.21 -48.04
N LYS A 193 4.42 -32.94 -47.27
CA LYS A 193 4.03 -31.58 -46.88
C LYS A 193 5.21 -30.88 -46.20
N PRO A 194 5.41 -29.56 -46.42
CA PRO A 194 6.54 -28.83 -45.89
C PRO A 194 6.57 -28.86 -44.36
N ALA A 195 7.76 -28.66 -43.77
CA ALA A 195 7.95 -28.75 -42.32
C ALA A 195 7.22 -27.69 -41.48
N THR A 196 6.48 -26.80 -42.13
CA THR A 196 5.63 -25.77 -41.52
C THR A 196 4.15 -26.17 -41.47
N THR A 197 3.77 -27.30 -42.09
CA THR A 197 2.38 -27.74 -42.14
C THR A 197 1.99 -28.38 -40.83
N VAL A 198 1.06 -27.79 -40.11
CA VAL A 198 0.50 -28.34 -38.87
C VAL A 198 -0.36 -29.56 -39.20
N CYS A 199 0.02 -30.73 -38.71
CA CYS A 199 -0.69 -32.00 -38.90
C CYS A 199 -1.53 -32.41 -37.68
N ARG A 200 -1.17 -31.94 -36.49
CA ARG A 200 -2.00 -31.99 -35.29
C ARG A 200 -2.01 -30.60 -34.64
N PRO A 201 -3.16 -29.91 -34.58
CA PRO A 201 -3.25 -28.65 -33.86
C PRO A 201 -3.16 -28.91 -32.35
N ALA A 202 -2.63 -27.95 -31.60
CA ALA A 202 -2.59 -28.00 -30.14
C ALA A 202 -4.03 -28.05 -29.57
N ALA A 203 -4.30 -29.02 -28.70
CA ALA A 203 -5.57 -29.22 -28.02
C ALA A 203 -5.75 -28.33 -26.77
N GLY A 204 -4.67 -27.78 -26.22
CA GLY A 204 -4.65 -26.90 -25.06
C GLY A 204 -3.35 -26.11 -24.94
N GLU A 205 -3.22 -25.29 -23.88
CA GLU A 205 -2.06 -24.41 -23.68
C GLU A 205 -0.75 -25.17 -23.41
N CYS A 206 -0.85 -26.41 -22.93
CA CYS A 206 0.28 -27.30 -22.69
C CYS A 206 0.56 -28.29 -23.82
N ASP A 207 -0.18 -28.19 -24.92
CA ASP A 207 -0.02 -29.02 -26.08
C ASP A 207 0.79 -28.30 -27.18
N ILE A 208 1.75 -28.99 -27.79
CA ILE A 208 2.55 -28.40 -28.88
C ILE A 208 1.92 -28.84 -30.19
N ALA A 209 1.57 -27.90 -31.06
CA ALA A 209 1.09 -28.25 -32.39
C ALA A 209 2.19 -28.98 -33.18
N GLU A 210 1.96 -30.24 -33.55
CA GLU A 210 2.91 -30.97 -34.39
C GLU A 210 2.84 -30.48 -35.83
N GLN A 211 4.01 -30.16 -36.34
CA GLN A 211 4.23 -29.88 -37.74
C GLN A 211 4.87 -31.08 -38.42
N CYS A 212 4.56 -31.24 -39.70
CA CYS A 212 5.22 -32.22 -40.54
C CYS A 212 6.74 -32.05 -40.49
N THR A 213 7.48 -33.12 -40.75
CA THR A 213 8.96 -33.05 -40.78
C THR A 213 9.50 -32.63 -42.16
N GLY A 214 8.65 -32.65 -43.18
CA GLY A 214 9.06 -32.51 -44.59
C GLY A 214 9.75 -33.75 -45.15
N ALA A 215 9.77 -34.87 -44.41
CA ALA A 215 10.52 -36.08 -44.80
C ALA A 215 9.81 -37.40 -44.46
N ARG A 216 8.61 -37.36 -43.86
CA ARG A 216 7.85 -38.54 -43.44
C ARG A 216 6.34 -38.30 -43.63
N PRO A 217 5.56 -39.36 -43.94
CA PRO A 217 4.12 -39.26 -44.18
C PRO A 217 3.30 -39.10 -42.89
N ASP A 218 3.82 -39.60 -41.77
CA ASP A 218 3.17 -39.54 -40.47
C ASP A 218 3.43 -38.20 -39.77
N CYS A 219 2.39 -37.70 -39.10
CA CYS A 219 2.54 -36.63 -38.13
C CYS A 219 3.41 -37.11 -36.96
N PRO A 220 4.34 -36.28 -36.44
CA PRO A 220 5.11 -36.64 -35.25
C PRO A 220 4.25 -37.09 -34.06
N ALA A 221 4.89 -37.83 -33.15
CA ALA A 221 4.27 -38.22 -31.89
C ALA A 221 3.84 -36.97 -31.12
N ASP A 222 2.70 -37.09 -30.45
CA ASP A 222 2.08 -36.04 -29.67
C ASP A 222 3.01 -35.56 -28.55
N ALA A 223 3.39 -34.29 -28.59
CA ALA A 223 4.39 -33.69 -27.71
C ALA A 223 3.75 -32.63 -26.82
N LYS A 224 3.84 -32.84 -25.51
CA LYS A 224 3.40 -31.85 -24.52
C LYS A 224 4.55 -30.95 -24.10
N SER A 225 4.21 -29.70 -23.82
CA SER A 225 5.13 -28.68 -23.33
C SER A 225 5.56 -28.99 -21.89
N THR A 226 6.71 -28.44 -21.48
CA THR A 226 7.13 -28.31 -20.06
C THR A 226 7.36 -26.85 -19.67
N ALA A 227 6.97 -25.94 -20.58
CA ALA A 227 7.06 -24.52 -20.37
C ALA A 227 5.99 -24.04 -19.38
N GLU A 228 6.22 -22.83 -18.87
CA GLU A 228 5.19 -22.07 -18.16
C GLU A 228 4.02 -21.82 -19.12
N CYS A 229 2.83 -22.27 -18.73
CA CYS A 229 1.59 -22.06 -19.49
C CYS A 229 0.78 -20.91 -18.93
N ARG A 230 0.81 -20.71 -17.61
CA ARG A 230 0.17 -19.58 -16.94
C ARG A 230 1.14 -19.00 -15.93
N SER A 231 1.34 -17.71 -16.06
CA SER A 231 2.15 -16.93 -15.13
C SER A 231 1.35 -16.62 -13.88
N ALA A 232 1.99 -16.71 -12.72
CA ALA A 232 1.44 -16.35 -11.41
C ALA A 232 0.62 -15.05 -11.46
N ALA A 233 -0.68 -15.12 -11.14
CA ALA A 233 -1.58 -13.96 -11.14
C ALA A 233 -1.34 -13.00 -9.97
N GLY A 234 -0.62 -13.45 -8.95
CA GLY A 234 -0.27 -12.66 -7.77
C GLY A 234 0.91 -13.24 -6.99
N PRO A 235 1.37 -12.56 -5.92
CA PRO A 235 2.54 -12.99 -5.15
C PRO A 235 2.34 -14.32 -4.40
N CYS A 236 1.08 -14.74 -4.17
CA CYS A 236 0.70 -16.00 -3.54
C CYS A 236 0.40 -17.13 -4.49
N ASP A 237 0.58 -16.88 -5.78
CA ASP A 237 0.40 -17.83 -6.86
C ASP A 237 1.77 -18.39 -7.24
N ASP A 238 1.84 -19.69 -7.51
CA ASP A 238 2.98 -20.27 -8.21
C ASP A 238 2.78 -20.15 -9.73
N ASP A 239 3.84 -20.33 -10.52
CA ASP A 239 3.72 -20.42 -11.96
C ASP A 239 3.24 -21.82 -12.36
N GLU A 240 2.14 -21.90 -13.11
CA GLU A 240 1.71 -23.19 -13.65
C GLU A 240 2.58 -23.57 -14.83
N ARG A 241 3.21 -24.73 -14.67
CA ARG A 241 4.05 -25.35 -15.69
C ARG A 241 3.40 -26.62 -16.19
N CYS A 242 3.47 -26.78 -17.50
CA CYS A 242 3.07 -28.03 -18.11
C CYS A 242 3.93 -29.18 -17.58
N ASP A 243 3.30 -30.31 -17.30
CA ASP A 243 3.96 -31.48 -16.72
C ASP A 243 4.61 -32.39 -17.77
N GLY A 244 4.49 -32.05 -19.05
CA GLY A 244 4.94 -32.87 -20.17
C GLY A 244 4.03 -34.06 -20.46
N VAL A 245 2.80 -34.10 -19.92
CA VAL A 245 1.86 -35.21 -20.08
C VAL A 245 0.45 -34.77 -20.46
N HIS A 246 -0.07 -33.67 -19.90
CA HIS A 246 -1.45 -33.21 -20.14
C HIS A 246 -1.54 -32.05 -21.15
N ASP A 247 -2.69 -31.93 -21.82
CA ASP A 247 -2.98 -30.90 -22.85
C ASP A 247 -3.29 -29.53 -22.23
N ASP A 248 -3.95 -29.55 -21.06
CA ASP A 248 -4.37 -28.37 -20.34
C ASP A 248 -3.31 -27.93 -19.33
N CYS A 249 -3.21 -26.62 -19.14
CA CYS A 249 -2.42 -26.06 -18.06
C CYS A 249 -3.05 -26.48 -16.71
N PRO A 250 -2.26 -26.94 -15.73
CA PRO A 250 -2.80 -27.39 -14.46
C PRO A 250 -3.64 -26.32 -13.76
N GLU A 251 -4.50 -26.78 -12.84
CA GLU A 251 -5.25 -25.87 -11.95
C GLU A 251 -4.28 -25.07 -11.07
N ASP A 252 -4.69 -23.87 -10.66
CA ASP A 252 -3.84 -22.95 -9.90
C ASP A 252 -3.31 -23.62 -8.61
N GLU A 253 -2.00 -23.57 -8.42
CA GLU A 253 -1.35 -24.01 -7.19
C GLU A 253 -0.94 -22.79 -6.36
N PHE A 254 -1.56 -22.65 -5.19
CA PHE A 254 -1.28 -21.52 -4.31
C PHE A 254 -0.16 -21.84 -3.33
N LYS A 255 0.74 -20.87 -3.14
CA LYS A 255 1.82 -20.96 -2.16
C LYS A 255 1.27 -21.28 -0.77
N PRO A 256 1.97 -22.09 0.04
CA PRO A 256 1.48 -22.53 1.34
C PRO A 256 1.23 -21.34 2.27
N ALA A 257 0.32 -21.53 3.24
CA ALA A 257 -0.14 -20.45 4.12
C ALA A 257 0.94 -19.84 5.06
N THR A 258 2.16 -20.39 5.01
CA THR A 258 3.34 -19.88 5.72
C THR A 258 4.16 -18.89 4.88
N THR A 259 3.91 -18.80 3.57
CA THR A 259 4.67 -17.97 2.64
C THR A 259 4.30 -16.51 2.80
N VAL A 260 5.28 -15.66 3.09
CA VAL A 260 5.09 -14.21 3.21
C VAL A 260 5.01 -13.61 1.80
N CYS A 261 3.87 -13.01 1.47
CA CYS A 261 3.63 -12.37 0.18
C CYS A 261 3.79 -10.85 0.21
N ARG A 262 3.64 -10.25 1.39
CA ARG A 262 4.00 -8.86 1.66
C ARG A 262 4.77 -8.83 2.97
N ALA A 263 6.01 -8.38 2.90
CA ALA A 263 6.81 -8.19 4.11
C ALA A 263 6.28 -6.99 4.90
N ALA A 264 6.37 -7.07 6.22
CA ALA A 264 6.07 -5.93 7.09
C ALA A 264 6.96 -4.74 6.73
N ALA A 265 6.35 -3.59 6.42
CA ALA A 265 7.03 -2.35 6.07
C ALA A 265 7.35 -1.45 7.29
N GLY A 266 7.19 -1.98 8.51
CA GLY A 266 7.53 -1.32 9.77
C GLY A 266 7.04 -2.11 10.99
N ASP A 267 7.32 -1.62 12.19
CA ASP A 267 7.01 -2.34 13.44
C ASP A 267 5.49 -2.50 13.71
N CYS A 268 4.66 -1.70 13.03
CA CYS A 268 3.20 -1.77 13.12
C CYS A 268 2.55 -2.46 11.93
N ASP A 269 3.35 -3.07 11.07
CA ASP A 269 2.88 -3.78 9.91
C ASP A 269 2.96 -5.29 10.15
N ILE A 270 1.90 -6.01 9.83
CA ILE A 270 1.92 -7.47 9.93
C ILE A 270 2.39 -7.99 8.57
N ALA A 271 3.36 -8.90 8.56
CA ALA A 271 3.72 -9.55 7.32
C ALA A 271 2.54 -10.44 6.85
N GLU A 272 1.90 -10.10 5.73
CA GLU A 272 0.85 -10.94 5.18
C GLU A 272 1.45 -12.21 4.62
N ARG A 273 0.76 -13.29 4.96
CA ARG A 273 1.05 -14.61 4.42
C ARG A 273 -0.08 -15.03 3.51
N CYS A 274 0.26 -15.83 2.52
CA CYS A 274 -0.72 -16.45 1.65
C CYS A 274 -1.74 -17.23 2.47
N THR A 275 -2.96 -17.38 1.95
CA THR A 275 -3.98 -18.21 2.62
C THR A 275 -3.85 -19.68 2.27
N GLY A 276 -3.03 -20.02 1.26
CA GLY A 276 -2.98 -21.34 0.61
C GLY A 276 -4.20 -21.63 -0.27
N THR A 277 -5.02 -20.63 -0.57
CA THR A 277 -6.30 -20.80 -1.30
C THR A 277 -6.62 -19.68 -2.29
N ARG A 278 -5.75 -18.67 -2.41
CA ARG A 278 -5.95 -17.47 -3.25
C ARG A 278 -4.60 -16.97 -3.78
N SER A 279 -4.62 -16.47 -5.01
CA SER A 279 -3.46 -15.89 -5.72
C SER A 279 -3.06 -14.51 -5.19
N ASP A 280 -4.03 -13.75 -4.70
CA ASP A 280 -3.81 -12.45 -4.08
C ASP A 280 -3.24 -12.58 -2.66
N CYS A 281 -2.27 -11.73 -2.34
CA CYS A 281 -1.90 -11.50 -0.95
C CYS A 281 -3.09 -10.91 -0.20
N PRO A 282 -3.39 -11.35 1.04
CA PRO A 282 -4.43 -10.73 1.84
C PRO A 282 -4.33 -9.21 1.93
N ALA A 283 -5.47 -8.59 2.24
CA ALA A 283 -5.52 -7.16 2.50
C ALA A 283 -4.50 -6.80 3.57
N ASP A 284 -3.82 -5.68 3.34
CA ASP A 284 -2.76 -5.15 4.17
C ASP A 284 -3.26 -4.94 5.61
N ALA A 285 -2.75 -5.74 6.54
CA ALA A 285 -3.21 -5.84 7.91
C ALA A 285 -2.21 -5.15 8.83
N LYS A 286 -2.69 -4.12 9.52
CA LYS A 286 -1.88 -3.39 10.50
C LYS A 286 -2.08 -3.99 11.89
N SER A 287 -1.00 -4.00 12.64
CA SER A 287 -1.01 -4.43 14.03
C SER A 287 -1.81 -3.44 14.88
N THR A 288 -2.34 -3.91 16.01
CA THR A 288 -2.79 -3.07 17.15
C THR A 288 -2.00 -3.39 18.42
N ALA A 289 -0.97 -4.23 18.29
CA ALA A 289 -0.09 -4.60 19.38
C ALA A 289 0.86 -3.45 19.72
N VAL A 290 1.53 -3.58 20.86
CA VAL A 290 2.61 -2.70 21.26
C VAL A 290 3.79 -2.88 20.29
N CYS A 291 4.15 -1.83 19.56
CA CYS A 291 5.30 -1.82 18.66
C CYS A 291 6.57 -1.36 19.35
N ARG A 292 6.44 -0.50 20.36
CA ARG A 292 7.55 -0.06 21.20
C ARG A 292 7.09 -0.08 22.65
N SER A 293 7.78 -0.88 23.44
CA SER A 293 7.54 -0.98 24.89
C SER A 293 8.04 0.28 25.58
N SER A 294 7.34 0.72 26.64
CA SER A 294 7.74 1.87 27.45
C SER A 294 9.20 1.74 27.91
N ALA A 295 10.04 2.70 27.54
CA ALA A 295 11.45 2.78 27.91
C ALA A 295 11.67 3.25 29.35
N GLY A 296 10.64 3.79 30.02
CA GLY A 296 10.71 4.24 31.40
C GLY A 296 9.31 4.51 31.99
N PRO A 297 9.23 4.91 33.28
CA PRO A 297 7.95 5.16 33.96
C PRO A 297 7.16 6.35 33.38
N CYS A 298 7.81 7.22 32.60
CA CYS A 298 7.20 8.36 31.92
C CYS A 298 6.86 8.14 30.45
N ASP A 299 7.13 6.95 29.97
CA ASP A 299 6.89 6.56 28.60
C ASP A 299 5.58 5.79 28.53
N ASP A 300 4.70 6.18 27.62
CA ASP A 300 3.62 5.27 27.23
C ASP A 300 4.22 4.21 26.30
N ALA A 301 3.64 3.01 26.32
CA ALA A 301 3.98 2.04 25.30
C ALA A 301 3.26 2.46 24.00
N GLU A 302 3.98 2.58 22.89
CA GLU A 302 3.35 2.89 21.61
C GLU A 302 2.60 1.65 21.11
N LEU A 303 1.29 1.83 20.95
CA LEU A 303 0.44 0.87 20.26
C LEU A 303 0.30 1.31 18.81
N CYS A 304 0.32 0.31 17.95
CA CYS A 304 -0.10 0.49 16.57
C CYS A 304 -1.57 0.89 16.52
N ASP A 305 -1.89 1.84 15.64
CA ASP A 305 -3.24 2.40 15.51
C ASP A 305 -4.16 1.56 14.60
N GLY A 306 -3.65 0.47 14.05
CA GLY A 306 -4.36 -0.36 13.08
C GLY A 306 -4.47 0.27 11.69
N VAL A 307 -3.72 1.33 11.39
CA VAL A 307 -3.78 2.04 10.10
C VAL A 307 -2.40 2.31 9.48
N HIS A 308 -1.38 2.69 10.26
CA HIS A 308 -0.06 3.09 9.74
C HIS A 308 1.01 1.99 9.91
N ASN A 309 1.99 1.95 9.00
CA ASN A 309 3.08 0.95 9.01
C ASN A 309 4.13 1.22 10.10
N GLY A 310 4.34 2.49 10.41
CA GLY A 310 5.30 2.93 11.41
C GLY A 310 4.70 2.89 12.80
N CYS A 311 5.52 2.50 13.78
CA CYS A 311 5.19 2.76 15.17
C CYS A 311 5.05 4.27 15.37
N PRO A 312 3.98 4.74 16.04
CA PRO A 312 3.81 6.16 16.29
C PRO A 312 5.05 6.77 16.97
N ALA A 313 5.19 8.09 16.83
CA ALA A 313 6.22 8.83 17.56
C ALA A 313 6.02 8.65 19.06
N ASP A 314 7.10 8.72 19.84
CA ASP A 314 7.06 8.48 21.29
C ASP A 314 5.96 9.29 21.97
N GLY A 315 5.08 8.56 22.65
CA GLY A 315 4.02 9.09 23.48
C GLY A 315 4.51 9.21 24.90
N PHE A 316 4.80 10.42 25.36
CA PHE A 316 5.16 10.63 26.76
C PHE A 316 3.91 10.89 27.60
N LYS A 317 3.89 10.29 28.79
CA LYS A 317 2.84 10.55 29.77
C LYS A 317 2.77 12.06 30.05
N PRO A 318 1.56 12.63 30.23
CA PRO A 318 1.38 14.05 30.50
C PRO A 318 2.27 14.55 31.64
N ALA A 319 2.63 15.84 31.61
CA ALA A 319 3.55 16.43 32.58
C ALA A 319 3.06 16.40 34.05
N THR A 320 1.83 15.95 34.27
CA THR A 320 1.17 15.76 35.57
C THR A 320 1.23 14.32 36.08
N THR A 321 1.78 13.38 35.30
CA THR A 321 1.81 11.96 35.64
C THR A 321 2.98 11.67 36.57
N GLY A 322 2.69 11.22 37.79
CA GLY A 322 3.73 10.84 38.75
C GLY A 322 4.50 9.60 38.31
N CYS A 323 5.83 9.70 38.27
CA CYS A 323 6.74 8.63 37.85
C CYS A 323 7.65 8.13 38.96
N ARG A 324 7.88 8.96 39.98
CA ARG A 324 8.50 8.58 41.23
C ARG A 324 7.68 9.20 42.37
N PRO A 325 7.12 8.38 43.28
CA PRO A 325 6.46 8.92 44.45
C PRO A 325 7.52 9.49 45.41
N ALA A 326 7.16 10.53 46.15
CA ALA A 326 7.99 11.07 47.22
C ALA A 326 8.28 9.97 48.27
N ALA A 327 9.56 9.75 48.56
CA ALA A 327 10.07 8.81 49.55
C ALA A 327 10.02 9.33 50.99
N GLY A 328 9.82 10.64 51.18
CA GLY A 328 9.68 11.31 52.47
C GLY A 328 9.21 12.77 52.33
N ASP A 329 9.06 13.48 53.46
CA ASP A 329 8.51 14.85 53.48
C ASP A 329 9.40 15.89 52.77
N CYS A 330 10.67 15.55 52.51
CA CYS A 330 11.62 16.37 51.77
C CYS A 330 11.88 15.91 50.35
N ASP A 331 11.17 14.90 49.91
CA ASP A 331 11.23 14.41 48.55
C ASP A 331 10.08 14.99 47.72
N ILE A 332 10.36 15.53 46.54
CA ILE A 332 9.31 15.99 45.64
C ILE A 332 8.91 14.80 44.79
N ALA A 333 7.62 14.47 44.74
CA ALA A 333 7.17 13.45 43.80
C ALA A 333 7.42 13.95 42.37
N GLU A 334 8.31 13.29 41.63
CA GLU A 334 8.56 13.65 40.24
C GLU A 334 7.36 13.29 39.38
N THR A 335 6.93 14.28 38.60
CA THR A 335 6.07 14.07 37.47
C THR A 335 6.89 14.03 36.20
N CYS A 336 6.37 13.32 35.21
CA CYS A 336 6.95 13.30 33.88
C CYS A 336 7.08 14.72 33.31
N THR A 337 8.03 14.92 32.41
CA THR A 337 8.19 16.22 31.74
C THR A 337 7.26 16.37 30.53
N GLY A 338 6.53 15.31 30.16
CA GLY A 338 5.76 15.21 28.91
C GLY A 338 6.62 15.18 27.65
N THR A 339 7.94 15.02 27.78
CA THR A 339 8.89 15.13 26.65
C THR A 339 10.04 14.12 26.68
N ARG A 340 10.13 13.28 27.72
CA ARG A 340 11.20 12.29 27.90
C ARG A 340 10.66 11.01 28.55
N PRO A 341 11.25 9.84 28.24
CA PRO A 341 10.79 8.53 28.75
C PRO A 341 11.21 8.27 30.20
N ASP A 342 12.33 8.88 30.62
CA ASP A 342 12.83 8.79 31.98
C ASP A 342 12.09 9.75 32.89
N CYS A 343 11.83 9.30 34.11
CA CYS A 343 11.46 10.20 35.19
C CYS A 343 12.61 11.21 35.37
N PRO A 344 12.32 12.51 35.52
CA PRO A 344 13.35 13.50 35.78
C PRO A 344 14.20 13.10 37.00
N GLY A 345 15.42 13.63 37.04
CA GLY A 345 16.35 13.35 38.13
C GLY A 345 15.71 13.72 39.46
N ASP A 346 15.96 12.87 40.45
CA ASP A 346 15.40 12.97 41.80
C ASP A 346 15.64 14.37 42.38
N THR A 347 14.54 15.06 42.66
CA THR A 347 14.50 16.48 43.04
C THR A 347 14.09 16.59 44.49
N LYS A 348 15.05 16.91 45.33
CA LYS A 348 14.78 17.14 46.74
C LYS A 348 14.24 18.55 46.95
N SER A 349 13.24 18.65 47.81
CA SER A 349 12.65 19.91 48.22
C SER A 349 13.71 20.76 48.96
N THR A 350 13.56 22.08 48.89
CA THR A 350 14.20 23.01 49.86
C THR A 350 13.14 23.74 50.69
N ALA A 351 11.88 23.30 50.58
CA ALA A 351 10.77 23.90 51.30
C ALA A 351 10.79 23.47 52.77
N VAL A 352 10.03 24.19 53.58
CA VAL A 352 9.74 23.80 54.96
C VAL A 352 8.92 22.51 54.94
N CYS A 353 9.51 21.40 55.38
CA CYS A 353 8.84 20.11 55.49
C CYS A 353 8.05 19.97 56.80
N ARG A 354 8.50 20.67 57.84
CA ARG A 354 7.79 20.76 59.11
C ARG A 354 7.69 22.24 59.51
N PRO A 355 6.48 22.81 59.47
CA PRO A 355 6.25 24.16 59.98
C PRO A 355 6.48 24.18 61.48
N ALA A 356 6.96 25.31 62.00
CA ALA A 356 7.04 25.54 63.43
C ALA A 356 5.68 25.29 64.10
N ALA A 357 5.62 24.30 64.99
CA ALA A 357 4.45 23.95 65.80
C ALA A 357 4.19 24.94 66.96
N GLY A 358 4.99 26.00 67.05
CA GLY A 358 4.83 27.08 68.02
C GLY A 358 6.00 28.07 67.97
N PRO A 359 6.00 29.10 68.82
CA PRO A 359 7.05 30.13 68.86
C PRO A 359 8.43 29.61 69.31
N CYS A 360 8.51 28.35 69.74
CA CYS A 360 9.71 27.65 70.22
C CYS A 360 10.26 26.62 69.24
N ASP A 361 9.61 26.46 68.10
CA ASP A 361 9.90 25.42 67.14
C ASP A 361 10.52 26.07 65.90
N THR A 362 11.64 25.54 65.41
CA THR A 362 12.21 26.06 64.17
C THR A 362 11.58 25.31 63.01
N PRO A 363 11.12 26.02 61.96
CA PRO A 363 10.60 25.31 60.80
C PRO A 363 11.73 24.52 60.14
N GLU A 364 11.67 23.19 60.18
CA GLU A 364 12.63 22.35 59.48
C GLU A 364 12.42 22.49 57.98
N SER A 365 13.47 22.94 57.31
CA SER A 365 13.52 23.02 55.86
C SER A 365 14.39 21.89 55.34
N CYS A 366 13.94 21.34 54.22
CA CYS A 366 14.70 20.36 53.48
C CYS A 366 16.02 20.97 52.98
N ASP A 367 17.08 20.19 53.03
CA ASP A 367 18.43 20.63 52.67
C ASP A 367 18.72 20.53 51.15
N GLY A 368 17.75 20.06 50.37
CA GLY A 368 17.92 19.79 48.95
C GLY A 368 18.76 18.54 48.66
N VAL A 369 18.96 17.66 49.64
CA VAL A 369 19.79 16.44 49.50
C VAL A 369 19.12 15.19 50.07
N HIS A 370 18.44 15.26 51.22
CA HIS A 370 17.85 14.10 51.89
C HIS A 370 16.33 13.98 51.68
N ASP A 371 15.83 12.74 51.72
CA ASP A 371 14.41 12.40 51.52
C ASP A 371 13.54 12.75 52.72
N ASP A 372 14.14 12.68 53.92
CA ASP A 372 13.46 12.90 55.19
C ASP A 372 13.62 14.34 55.67
N CYS A 373 12.57 14.84 56.32
CA CYS A 373 12.64 16.08 57.05
C CYS A 373 13.70 15.98 58.16
N PRO A 374 14.56 17.00 58.34
CA PRO A 374 15.50 17.04 59.44
C PRO A 374 14.80 16.77 60.80
N ALA A 375 15.57 16.22 61.74
CA ALA A 375 15.04 15.98 63.07
C ALA A 375 14.64 17.30 63.74
N ASP A 376 13.52 17.24 64.48
CA ASP A 376 12.91 18.34 65.21
C ASP A 376 13.94 19.14 66.03
N ALA A 377 14.10 20.40 65.69
CA ALA A 377 15.07 21.31 66.28
C ALA A 377 14.37 22.41 67.07
N ALA A 378 14.45 22.31 68.40
CA ALA A 378 13.96 23.34 69.32
C ALA A 378 15.01 24.45 69.52
N GLU A 379 14.56 25.71 69.48
CA GLU A 379 15.37 26.87 69.86
C GLU A 379 15.61 26.94 71.38
N PRO A 380 16.66 27.64 71.86
CA PRO A 380 16.91 27.85 73.28
C PRO A 380 15.71 28.52 73.98
N GLN A 381 15.38 28.07 75.19
CA GLN A 381 14.21 28.50 75.98
C GLN A 381 14.03 30.01 76.17
N ASP A 382 15.07 30.83 75.95
CA ASP A 382 14.97 32.30 76.01
C ASP A 382 14.18 32.90 74.82
N ALA A 383 13.99 32.15 73.72
CA ALA A 383 13.17 32.53 72.56
C ALA A 383 11.67 32.19 72.73
N CYS A 384 11.30 31.49 73.80
CA CYS A 384 9.96 30.96 74.04
C CYS A 384 9.01 31.89 74.80
N ASN A 385 9.44 33.12 75.12
CA ASN A 385 8.62 34.03 75.91
C ASN A 385 7.57 34.71 75.02
N ASP A 386 6.30 34.32 75.16
CA ASP A 386 5.19 35.06 74.54
C ASP A 386 5.09 36.48 75.13
N CYS A 387 4.43 37.40 74.42
CA CYS A 387 4.25 38.78 74.85
C CYS A 387 3.68 38.86 76.27
N GLY A 388 4.45 39.52 77.15
CA GLY A 388 4.14 39.70 78.57
C GLY A 388 4.23 38.46 79.46
N SER A 389 4.54 37.27 78.93
CA SER A 389 4.51 36.00 79.69
C SER A 389 5.60 35.88 80.75
N ALA A 390 6.78 36.46 80.54
CA ALA A 390 7.94 36.37 81.43
C ALA A 390 8.02 37.50 82.49
N ILE A 391 6.98 38.32 82.63
CA ILE A 391 7.01 39.52 83.48
C ILE A 391 6.11 39.34 84.72
N ASP A 392 6.77 39.04 85.85
CA ASP A 392 6.18 38.93 87.19
C ASP A 392 6.50 40.13 88.09
N GLU A 393 7.28 41.11 87.60
CA GLU A 393 7.59 42.32 88.36
C GLU A 393 6.31 43.13 88.67
N PRO A 394 6.14 43.66 89.90
CA PRO A 394 4.95 44.42 90.28
C PRO A 394 4.84 45.72 89.48
N CYS A 395 3.61 46.20 89.28
CA CYS A 395 3.35 47.46 88.59
C CYS A 395 4.09 48.63 89.25
N ALA A 396 4.89 49.34 88.46
CA ALA A 396 5.54 50.58 88.86
C ALA A 396 5.45 51.59 87.73
N VAL A 397 4.79 52.72 87.98
CA VAL A 397 4.51 53.74 86.98
C VAL A 397 5.11 55.07 87.41
N THR A 398 5.90 55.70 86.55
CA THR A 398 6.52 57.01 86.82
C THR A 398 5.96 58.08 85.89
N VAL A 399 5.38 59.13 86.46
CA VAL A 399 4.93 60.31 85.71
C VAL A 399 6.01 61.38 85.74
N THR A 400 6.47 61.77 84.56
CA THR A 400 7.44 62.85 84.34
C THR A 400 6.78 63.96 83.54
N ALA A 401 6.83 65.19 84.06
CA ALA A 401 6.30 66.38 83.39
C ALA A 401 7.34 67.51 83.43
N ARG A 402 7.25 68.43 82.46
CA ARG A 402 8.14 69.60 82.42
C ARG A 402 8.02 70.40 83.72
N ASN A 403 9.16 70.69 84.35
CA ASN A 403 9.28 71.48 85.58
C ASN A 403 8.52 70.90 86.79
N ALA A 404 8.34 69.58 86.85
CA ALA A 404 7.79 68.88 88.01
C ALA A 404 8.71 67.71 88.41
N ALA A 405 8.81 67.44 89.72
CA ALA A 405 9.50 66.25 90.19
C ALA A 405 8.77 64.98 89.72
N PRO A 406 9.49 63.90 89.34
CA PRO A 406 8.87 62.63 88.99
C PRO A 406 8.01 62.07 90.12
N ARG A 407 6.83 61.55 89.78
CA ARG A 407 5.89 60.95 90.73
C ARG A 407 5.71 59.47 90.41
N VAL A 408 5.78 58.62 91.42
CA VAL A 408 5.68 57.16 91.27
C VAL A 408 4.32 56.68 91.78
N PHE A 409 3.73 55.71 91.07
CA PHE A 409 2.46 55.07 91.35
C PHE A 409 2.62 53.56 91.19
N ASP A 410 1.80 52.80 91.88
CA ASP A 410 1.61 51.36 91.73
C ASP A 410 0.40 51.00 90.85
N ASP A 411 -0.36 52.01 90.41
CA ASP A 411 -1.53 51.89 89.55
C ASP A 411 -1.45 52.85 88.34
N LEU A 412 -1.66 52.30 87.15
CA LEU A 412 -1.52 53.03 85.89
C LEU A 412 -2.66 54.06 85.69
N GLN A 413 -3.89 53.75 86.10
CA GLN A 413 -5.00 54.68 85.97
C GLN A 413 -4.83 55.90 86.89
N GLN A 414 -4.37 55.69 88.12
CA GLN A 414 -4.04 56.76 89.06
C GLN A 414 -2.93 57.66 88.51
N ALA A 415 -1.88 57.06 87.93
CA ALA A 415 -0.81 57.81 87.28
C ALA A 415 -1.35 58.72 86.17
N ILE A 416 -2.21 58.18 85.29
CA ILE A 416 -2.85 58.91 84.18
C ILE A 416 -3.75 60.04 84.68
N ASN A 417 -4.60 59.78 85.67
CA ASN A 417 -5.48 60.79 86.27
C ASN A 417 -4.68 61.96 86.84
N SER A 418 -3.49 61.67 87.37
CA SER A 418 -2.63 62.64 88.02
C SER A 418 -1.69 63.40 87.07
N ALA A 419 -1.47 62.88 85.88
CA ALA A 419 -0.52 63.43 84.92
C ALA A 419 -1.07 64.71 84.28
N PRO A 420 -0.29 65.78 84.10
CA PRO A 420 -0.69 66.92 83.28
C PRO A 420 -0.58 66.59 81.78
N ASN A 421 -1.31 67.31 80.92
CA ASN A 421 -1.13 67.20 79.46
C ASN A 421 0.33 67.52 79.09
N GLY A 422 0.91 66.76 78.16
CA GLY A 422 2.34 66.87 77.83
C GLY A 422 3.28 65.98 78.66
N ALA A 423 2.77 65.21 79.63
CA ALA A 423 3.57 64.34 80.47
C ALA A 423 3.92 63.00 79.80
N THR A 424 5.02 62.42 80.24
CA THR A 424 5.44 61.04 79.94
C THR A 424 5.16 60.16 81.16
N ILE A 425 4.51 59.03 80.92
CA ILE A 425 4.09 58.04 81.91
C ILE A 425 4.86 56.75 81.56
N THR A 426 5.88 56.42 82.34
CA THR A 426 6.72 55.24 82.12
C THR A 426 6.23 54.07 82.95
N VAL A 427 5.89 52.97 82.30
CA VAL A 427 5.40 51.73 82.90
C VAL A 427 6.54 50.73 83.06
N ARG A 428 6.64 50.09 84.22
CA ARG A 428 7.52 48.95 84.50
C ARG A 428 6.73 47.83 85.18
N GLY A 429 7.16 46.60 84.96
CA GLY A 429 6.46 45.42 85.45
C GLY A 429 5.09 45.23 84.80
N ARG A 430 4.20 44.52 85.49
CA ARG A 430 2.85 44.19 85.02
C ARG A 430 1.81 45.04 85.72
N CYS A 431 1.14 45.91 84.97
CA CYS A 431 0.06 46.79 85.44
C CYS A 431 -1.30 46.29 84.96
N ALA A 432 -2.28 46.29 85.87
CA ALA A 432 -3.66 45.96 85.54
C ALA A 432 -4.42 47.21 85.08
N GLY A 433 -5.20 47.05 84.02
CA GLY A 433 -6.26 47.93 83.55
C GLY A 433 -7.63 47.45 84.03
N PRO A 434 -8.72 47.95 83.43
CA PRO A 434 -8.76 48.79 82.23
C PRO A 434 -8.21 50.20 82.47
N VAL A 435 -7.58 50.78 81.44
CA VAL A 435 -7.01 52.12 81.49
C VAL A 435 -7.75 53.06 80.55
N SER A 436 -8.34 54.13 81.07
CA SER A 436 -9.12 55.10 80.31
C SER A 436 -8.45 56.48 80.27
N ILE A 437 -8.26 57.00 79.06
CA ILE A 437 -7.59 58.27 78.74
C ILE A 437 -8.59 59.18 78.05
N VAL A 438 -9.39 59.89 78.86
CA VAL A 438 -10.53 60.66 78.38
C VAL A 438 -10.21 62.15 78.25
N ARG A 439 -10.41 62.73 77.05
CA ARG A 439 -10.24 64.17 76.77
C ARG A 439 -8.87 64.72 77.18
N ARG A 440 -7.83 63.92 76.96
CA ARG A 440 -6.44 64.26 77.25
C ARG A 440 -5.71 64.73 76.00
N SER A 441 -4.58 65.40 76.20
CA SER A 441 -3.72 65.77 75.07
C SER A 441 -2.24 65.64 75.35
N ASN A 442 -1.47 65.26 74.32
CA ASN A 442 -0.02 65.22 74.33
C ASN A 442 0.58 64.32 75.43
N LEU A 443 -0.09 63.22 75.78
CA LEU A 443 0.46 62.26 76.75
C LEU A 443 1.27 61.19 76.02
N THR A 444 2.38 60.78 76.62
CA THR A 444 3.13 59.60 76.19
C THR A 444 3.06 58.55 77.29
N ILE A 445 2.55 57.36 76.98
CA ILE A 445 2.57 56.20 77.85
C ILE A 445 3.59 55.24 77.22
N THR A 446 4.62 54.90 77.97
CA THR A 446 5.77 54.18 77.44
C THR A 446 6.20 53.08 78.38
N GLY A 447 6.51 51.90 77.86
CA GLY A 447 7.30 50.93 78.59
C GLY A 447 8.79 51.23 78.53
N ILE A 448 9.59 50.22 78.84
CA ILE A 448 11.03 50.24 78.63
C ILE A 448 11.30 49.80 77.19
N ALA A 449 11.99 50.64 76.43
CA ALA A 449 12.39 50.31 75.07
C ALA A 449 13.40 49.13 75.07
N PRO A 450 13.33 48.23 74.08
CA PRO A 450 14.35 47.21 73.84
C PRO A 450 15.76 47.80 73.77
N ALA A 451 16.73 47.13 74.42
CA ALA A 451 18.13 47.56 74.43
C ALA A 451 18.74 47.57 73.02
N ASP A 452 19.75 48.42 72.80
CA ASP A 452 20.58 48.47 71.59
C ASP A 452 19.89 48.83 70.26
N THR A 453 18.78 49.58 70.31
CA THR A 453 18.08 50.05 69.10
C THR A 453 18.16 51.58 68.92
N PRO A 454 18.61 52.11 67.75
CA PRO A 454 18.73 53.56 67.52
C PRO A 454 17.40 54.33 67.57
N THR A 455 16.29 53.68 67.25
CA THR A 455 14.93 54.24 67.22
C THR A 455 14.08 53.81 68.42
N GLY A 456 14.60 52.95 69.29
CA GLY A 456 13.85 52.28 70.35
C GLY A 456 13.07 51.04 69.90
N CYS A 457 13.06 50.68 68.60
CA CYS A 457 12.42 49.47 68.09
C CYS A 457 13.39 48.66 67.21
N PRO A 458 13.40 47.31 67.28
CA PRO A 458 14.23 46.50 66.40
C PRO A 458 13.87 46.72 64.92
N ALA A 459 14.89 46.79 64.05
CA ALA A 459 14.69 47.03 62.62
C ALA A 459 13.94 45.88 61.93
N GLU A 460 14.18 44.66 62.38
CA GLU A 460 13.52 43.44 61.89
C GLU A 460 12.10 43.24 62.45
N GLY A 461 11.63 44.17 63.30
CA GLY A 461 10.37 44.06 64.02
C GLY A 461 10.52 43.43 65.42
N LEU A 462 9.50 43.59 66.25
CA LEU A 462 9.46 43.01 67.58
C LEU A 462 9.27 41.49 67.51
N ARG A 463 9.98 40.78 68.38
CA ARG A 463 9.75 39.38 68.70
C ARG A 463 9.03 39.26 70.04
N PRO A 464 8.30 38.16 70.27
CA PRO A 464 7.78 37.84 71.59
C PRO A 464 8.90 37.92 72.65
N GLY A 465 8.63 38.59 73.78
CA GLY A 465 9.57 38.72 74.88
C GLY A 465 10.55 39.91 74.81
N ASP A 466 10.64 40.63 73.68
CA ASP A 466 11.54 41.80 73.54
C ASP A 466 11.17 42.96 74.49
N LEU A 467 9.93 43.00 74.98
CA LEU A 467 9.40 44.05 75.85
C LEU A 467 9.22 43.57 77.28
N SER A 468 9.60 44.41 78.25
CA SER A 468 9.58 44.08 79.68
C SER A 468 8.48 44.81 80.49
N SER A 469 7.63 45.58 79.82
CA SER A 469 6.56 46.36 80.47
C SER A 469 5.22 45.85 79.96
N THR A 470 4.32 45.48 80.86
CA THR A 470 3.06 44.81 80.50
C THR A 470 1.85 45.54 81.06
N VAL A 471 0.82 45.69 80.23
CA VAL A 471 -0.53 46.14 80.62
C VAL A 471 -1.50 45.02 80.28
N THR A 472 -2.36 44.66 81.24
CA THR A 472 -3.39 43.62 81.07
C THR A 472 -4.75 44.14 81.51
N SER A 473 -5.86 43.47 81.19
CA SER A 473 -7.20 43.84 81.67
C SER A 473 -8.04 42.59 81.91
N ALA A 474 -8.88 42.60 82.94
CA ALA A 474 -9.72 41.45 83.29
C ALA A 474 -11.20 41.64 82.92
N SER A 475 -11.60 42.80 82.39
CA SER A 475 -13.03 43.14 82.24
C SER A 475 -13.42 43.83 80.94
N GLU A 476 -12.56 44.70 80.40
CA GLU A 476 -12.84 45.57 79.25
C GLU A 476 -11.52 45.79 78.48
N ASP A 477 -11.47 46.80 77.61
CA ASP A 477 -10.26 47.19 76.87
C ASP A 477 -9.07 47.41 77.82
N ALA A 478 -7.88 46.97 77.43
CA ALA A 478 -6.70 47.26 78.26
C ALA A 478 -6.37 48.75 78.28
N ILE A 479 -6.51 49.44 77.14
CA ILE A 479 -6.30 50.88 77.02
C ILE A 479 -7.37 51.51 76.12
N ASP A 480 -8.29 52.31 76.68
CA ASP A 480 -9.28 53.11 75.93
C ASP A 480 -8.83 54.60 75.85
N VAL A 481 -8.56 55.07 74.63
CA VAL A 481 -8.21 56.45 74.31
C VAL A 481 -9.42 57.19 73.73
N LEU A 482 -10.22 57.77 74.62
CA LEU A 482 -11.49 58.41 74.26
C LEU A 482 -11.40 59.94 74.10
N MET A 483 -11.82 60.45 72.94
CA MET A 483 -11.92 61.89 72.63
C MET A 483 -10.62 62.67 72.93
N SER A 484 -9.48 62.01 72.80
CA SER A 484 -8.16 62.56 73.13
C SER A 484 -7.38 62.92 71.86
N THR A 485 -6.32 63.72 72.01
CA THR A 485 -5.45 64.09 70.87
C THR A 485 -3.97 63.94 71.17
N ASN A 486 -3.20 63.42 70.22
CA ASN A 486 -1.76 63.23 70.37
C ASN A 486 -1.39 62.39 71.61
N ILE A 487 -2.07 61.26 71.79
CA ILE A 487 -1.74 60.25 72.80
C ILE A 487 -0.82 59.22 72.15
N ARG A 488 0.35 58.99 72.74
CA ARG A 488 1.37 58.05 72.24
C ARG A 488 1.49 56.89 73.21
N VAL A 489 1.41 55.66 72.71
CA VAL A 489 1.56 54.40 73.44
C VAL A 489 2.69 53.62 72.79
N MET A 490 3.73 53.27 73.54
CA MET A 490 4.91 52.61 72.98
C MET A 490 5.63 51.66 73.94
N PHE A 491 6.29 50.64 73.40
CA PHE A 491 7.13 49.69 74.14
C PHE A 491 6.39 48.91 75.24
N LEU A 492 5.11 48.61 75.03
CA LEU A 492 4.31 47.81 75.97
C LEU A 492 3.93 46.46 75.37
N ASN A 493 3.92 45.42 76.20
CA ASN A 493 3.05 44.27 76.00
C ASN A 493 1.65 44.68 76.47
N VAL A 494 0.65 44.60 75.61
CA VAL A 494 -0.76 44.86 75.93
C VAL A 494 -1.52 43.58 75.67
N VAL A 495 -1.87 42.87 76.74
CA VAL A 495 -2.23 41.45 76.65
C VAL A 495 -3.37 41.02 77.54
N ASP A 496 -4.00 39.92 77.16
CA ASP A 496 -5.01 39.20 77.95
C ASP A 496 -6.28 40.02 78.24
N ALA A 497 -6.59 41.04 77.42
CA ALA A 497 -7.84 41.79 77.55
C ALA A 497 -9.03 40.99 76.98
N PRO A 498 -10.17 40.87 77.68
CA PRO A 498 -11.36 40.22 77.12
C PRO A 498 -12.04 41.05 76.01
N SER A 499 -11.61 42.29 75.80
CA SER A 499 -12.02 43.22 74.73
C SER A 499 -10.76 43.69 73.98
N ASP A 500 -10.72 44.93 73.49
CA ASP A 500 -9.60 45.47 72.73
C ASP A 500 -8.31 45.59 73.57
N GLY A 501 -7.15 45.31 72.97
CA GLY A 501 -5.87 45.65 73.56
C GLY A 501 -5.75 47.17 73.72
N ILE A 502 -5.91 47.91 72.63
CA ILE A 502 -6.02 49.37 72.65
C ILE A 502 -7.09 49.87 71.68
N GLU A 503 -7.99 50.73 72.16
CA GLU A 503 -8.97 51.41 71.32
C GLU A 503 -8.68 52.92 71.24
N PHE A 504 -8.61 53.46 70.02
CA PHE A 504 -8.62 54.91 69.76
C PHE A 504 -10.03 55.38 69.40
N ARG A 505 -10.84 55.66 70.42
CA ARG A 505 -12.25 56.02 70.28
C ARG A 505 -12.46 57.52 70.05
N ASP A 506 -12.85 57.88 68.82
CA ASP A 506 -13.01 59.26 68.34
C ASP A 506 -11.78 60.19 68.55
N ALA A 507 -10.62 59.58 68.79
CA ALA A 507 -9.36 60.26 69.04
C ALA A 507 -8.73 60.80 67.76
N SER A 508 -7.71 61.66 67.92
CA SER A 508 -6.94 62.18 66.79
C SER A 508 -5.43 62.19 67.05
N LYS A 509 -4.63 62.01 66.00
CA LYS A 509 -3.17 62.05 66.09
C LYS A 509 -2.60 61.04 67.10
N GLY A 510 -3.29 59.93 67.33
CA GLY A 510 -2.81 58.88 68.21
C GLY A 510 -1.53 58.24 67.67
N THR A 511 -0.77 57.55 68.52
CA THR A 511 0.34 56.71 68.09
C THR A 511 0.37 55.43 68.91
N ALA A 512 0.34 54.28 68.25
CA ALA A 512 0.73 52.99 68.80
C ALA A 512 2.02 52.57 68.09
N PHE A 513 3.14 52.60 68.80
CA PHE A 513 4.47 52.35 68.22
C PHE A 513 5.24 51.28 68.97
N CYS A 514 5.70 50.25 68.28
CA CYS A 514 6.58 49.24 68.88
C CYS A 514 6.02 48.64 70.17
N ASN A 515 4.76 48.20 70.13
CA ASN A 515 4.12 47.44 71.19
C ASN A 515 3.93 45.99 70.73
N CYS A 516 3.70 45.08 71.68
CA CYS A 516 3.12 43.78 71.39
C CYS A 516 1.67 43.71 71.88
N PHE A 517 0.71 43.51 70.96
CA PHE A 517 -0.70 43.32 71.25
C PHE A 517 -1.04 41.83 71.09
N ALA A 518 -1.28 41.12 72.18
CA ALA A 518 -1.52 39.68 72.10
C ALA A 518 -2.57 39.12 73.06
N ARG A 519 -3.31 38.10 72.63
CA ARG A 519 -4.34 37.43 73.44
C ARG A 519 -5.45 38.37 73.92
N ASN A 520 -5.75 39.40 73.13
CA ASN A 520 -6.90 40.29 73.34
C ASN A 520 -8.07 39.83 72.45
N PHE A 521 -9.23 40.48 72.55
CA PHE A 521 -10.31 40.26 71.58
C PHE A 521 -9.90 40.79 70.20
N GLU A 522 -9.71 42.10 70.05
CA GLU A 522 -8.91 42.71 68.98
C GLU A 522 -7.59 43.25 69.53
N GLY A 523 -6.53 43.27 68.71
CA GLY A 523 -5.25 43.84 69.14
C GLY A 523 -5.28 45.36 69.25
N VAL A 524 -5.66 46.02 68.15
CA VAL A 524 -5.75 47.49 68.04
C VAL A 524 -7.04 47.89 67.32
N GLU A 525 -7.86 48.73 67.94
CA GLU A 525 -9.07 49.27 67.33
C GLU A 525 -8.95 50.78 67.06
N LEU A 526 -9.29 51.21 65.83
CA LEU A 526 -9.38 52.60 65.41
C LEU A 526 -10.83 52.99 65.15
N ARG A 527 -11.58 53.27 66.22
CA ARG A 527 -13.02 53.56 66.16
C ARG A 527 -13.33 55.04 66.00
N GLY A 528 -13.60 55.48 64.76
CA GLY A 528 -13.77 56.91 64.43
C GLY A 528 -12.48 57.73 64.60
N ALA A 529 -11.33 57.07 64.74
CA ALA A 529 -10.04 57.71 64.92
C ALA A 529 -9.59 58.47 63.67
N SER A 530 -8.79 59.52 63.85
CA SER A 530 -8.23 60.26 62.71
C SER A 530 -6.77 60.62 62.83
N SER A 531 -6.01 60.50 61.74
CA SER A 531 -4.57 60.81 61.71
C SER A 531 -3.75 60.03 62.75
N THR A 532 -4.23 58.86 63.17
CA THR A 532 -3.52 57.97 64.11
C THR A 532 -2.49 57.12 63.36
N VAL A 533 -1.36 56.86 64.00
CA VAL A 533 -0.26 56.03 63.45
C VAL A 533 -0.14 54.76 64.27
N VAL A 534 -0.31 53.60 63.63
CA VAL A 534 -0.07 52.27 64.20
C VAL A 534 1.14 51.70 63.46
N GLN A 535 2.30 51.66 64.11
CA GLN A 535 3.57 51.37 63.44
C GLN A 535 4.51 50.45 64.22
N GLN A 536 5.14 49.49 63.52
CA GLN A 536 6.14 48.58 64.08
C GLN A 536 5.66 47.79 65.30
N ASN A 537 4.37 47.54 65.41
CA ASN A 537 3.82 46.70 66.47
C ASN A 537 3.84 45.23 66.04
N LEU A 538 4.00 44.34 67.01
CA LEU A 538 3.68 42.92 66.89
C LEU A 538 2.23 42.73 67.35
N VAL A 539 1.38 42.18 66.50
CA VAL A 539 -0.05 41.97 66.77
C VAL A 539 -0.35 40.50 66.53
N LYS A 540 -0.53 39.72 67.60
CA LYS A 540 -0.59 38.25 67.49
C LYS A 540 -1.58 37.56 68.40
N ASP A 541 -2.12 36.43 67.96
CA ASP A 541 -2.98 35.56 68.78
C ASP A 541 -4.15 36.31 69.44
N ASN A 542 -4.70 37.34 68.78
CA ASN A 542 -5.94 37.96 69.23
C ASN A 542 -7.12 37.12 68.73
N VAL A 543 -8.21 37.09 69.50
CA VAL A 543 -9.35 36.19 69.28
C VAL A 543 -10.11 36.53 67.98
N SER A 544 -10.16 37.80 67.63
CA SER A 544 -10.87 38.36 66.48
C SER A 544 -9.82 38.94 65.51
N ASP A 545 -10.03 40.17 65.04
CA ASP A 545 -9.13 40.84 64.11
C ASP A 545 -7.87 41.37 64.82
N GLY A 546 -6.71 41.31 64.15
CA GLY A 546 -5.48 41.89 64.70
C GLY A 546 -5.63 43.42 64.86
N ILE A 547 -6.00 44.10 63.78
CA ILE A 547 -6.25 45.54 63.75
C ILE A 547 -7.61 45.83 63.10
N LEU A 548 -8.52 46.45 63.86
CA LEU A 548 -9.84 46.83 63.37
C LEU A 548 -9.93 48.34 63.13
N VAL A 549 -10.43 48.74 61.97
CA VAL A 549 -10.65 50.15 61.61
C VAL A 549 -12.11 50.36 61.25
N GLN A 550 -12.86 51.01 62.13
CA GLN A 550 -14.29 51.17 61.94
C GLN A 550 -14.80 52.57 62.32
N ARG A 551 -16.04 52.84 61.94
CA ARG A 551 -16.72 54.12 62.24
C ARG A 551 -17.25 54.13 63.67
N MET A 552 -17.21 55.30 64.30
CA MET A 552 -18.00 55.59 65.51
C MET A 552 -18.97 56.76 65.25
N SER A 553 -18.77 57.91 65.90
CA SER A 553 -19.53 59.14 65.60
C SER A 553 -19.18 59.71 64.22
N LYS A 554 -17.98 59.42 63.72
CA LYS A 554 -17.45 59.81 62.42
C LYS A 554 -16.67 58.65 61.79
N PRO A 555 -16.47 58.63 60.45
CA PRO A 555 -15.61 57.65 59.80
C PRO A 555 -14.16 57.73 60.32
N ALA A 556 -13.49 56.59 60.43
CA ALA A 556 -12.06 56.58 60.68
C ALA A 556 -11.32 57.07 59.42
N THR A 557 -10.47 58.09 59.56
CA THR A 557 -9.83 58.75 58.40
C THR A 557 -8.36 59.12 58.59
N LYS A 558 -7.59 59.04 57.50
CA LYS A 558 -6.17 59.46 57.46
C LYS A 558 -5.28 58.72 58.45
N ASN A 559 -5.70 57.55 58.92
CA ASN A 559 -4.88 56.71 59.78
C ASN A 559 -3.79 56.01 58.93
N GLN A 560 -2.66 55.73 59.56
CA GLN A 560 -1.51 55.08 58.94
C GLN A 560 -1.16 53.83 59.73
N ILE A 561 -1.37 52.67 59.13
CA ILE A 561 -1.07 51.36 59.72
C ILE A 561 0.11 50.81 58.93
N ASN A 562 1.33 50.99 59.45
CA ASN A 562 2.54 50.77 58.66
C ASN A 562 3.57 49.88 59.37
N ALA A 563 4.22 48.98 58.63
CA ALA A 563 5.34 48.19 59.14
C ALA A 563 5.02 47.38 60.40
N ASN A 564 3.78 46.94 60.58
CA ASN A 564 3.39 46.05 61.67
C ASN A 564 3.56 44.59 61.25
N THR A 565 3.88 43.74 62.21
CA THR A 565 3.85 42.28 62.07
C THR A 565 2.55 41.79 62.70
N VAL A 566 1.62 41.32 61.87
CA VAL A 566 0.26 40.93 62.24
C VAL A 566 0.06 39.46 61.92
N VAL A 567 0.08 38.60 62.94
CA VAL A 567 0.23 37.15 62.73
C VAL A 567 -0.71 36.33 63.60
N ALA A 568 -1.21 35.21 63.09
CA ALA A 568 -1.97 34.23 63.87
C ALA A 568 -3.19 34.79 64.63
N ASN A 569 -3.86 35.81 64.11
CA ASN A 569 -5.11 36.31 64.70
C ASN A 569 -6.30 35.44 64.26
N GLY A 570 -7.33 35.37 65.11
CA GLY A 570 -8.47 34.46 64.96
C GLY A 570 -9.45 34.83 63.85
N LYS A 571 -9.28 35.99 63.21
CA LYS A 571 -9.96 36.41 61.97
C LYS A 571 -8.97 37.11 61.03
N ASP A 572 -9.24 38.36 60.64
CA ASP A 572 -8.40 39.08 59.71
C ASP A 572 -7.16 39.63 60.42
N GLY A 573 -6.06 39.74 59.68
CA GLY A 573 -4.94 40.55 60.15
C GLY A 573 -5.37 42.00 60.34
N ILE A 574 -5.93 42.61 59.28
CA ILE A 574 -6.45 43.97 59.32
C ILE A 574 -7.85 44.02 58.68
N ARG A 575 -8.88 44.37 59.44
CA ARG A 575 -10.23 44.62 58.93
C ARG A 575 -10.56 46.11 58.90
N VAL A 576 -11.13 46.58 57.80
CA VAL A 576 -11.54 47.99 57.62
C VAL A 576 -12.98 48.07 57.16
N GLU A 577 -13.82 48.66 58.00
CA GLU A 577 -15.26 48.64 57.78
C GLU A 577 -16.01 49.96 57.98
N THR A 578 -17.29 49.93 57.61
CA THR A 578 -18.30 50.93 57.93
C THR A 578 -17.95 52.35 57.44
N LEU A 579 -17.71 52.51 56.14
CA LEU A 579 -17.44 53.80 55.47
C LEU A 579 -16.12 54.48 55.84
N SER A 580 -15.21 53.76 56.50
CA SER A 580 -13.86 54.27 56.81
C SER A 580 -13.07 54.60 55.54
N THR A 581 -12.40 55.75 55.51
CA THR A 581 -11.87 56.32 54.26
C THR A 581 -10.57 57.10 54.40
N GLY A 582 -9.74 57.05 53.36
CA GLY A 582 -8.48 57.79 53.32
C GLY A 582 -7.42 57.24 54.27
N ASN A 583 -7.52 55.98 54.69
CA ASN A 583 -6.53 55.30 55.52
C ASN A 583 -5.45 54.66 54.64
N THR A 584 -4.23 54.54 55.19
CA THR A 584 -3.08 53.93 54.51
C THR A 584 -2.60 52.71 55.30
N PHE A 585 -2.43 51.60 54.60
CA PHE A 585 -1.93 50.33 55.10
C PHE A 585 -0.69 49.98 54.27
N ALA A 586 0.51 50.11 54.84
CA ALA A 586 1.73 49.94 54.07
C ALA A 586 2.85 49.18 54.76
N ALA A 587 3.54 48.33 54.01
CA ALA A 587 4.69 47.57 54.50
C ALA A 587 4.39 46.67 55.72
N ASN A 588 3.13 46.28 55.92
CA ASN A 588 2.79 45.32 56.98
C ASN A 588 3.10 43.89 56.53
N LEU A 589 3.51 43.06 57.47
CA LEU A 589 3.64 41.62 57.33
C LEU A 589 2.40 40.97 57.95
N LEU A 590 1.61 40.25 57.14
CA LEU A 590 0.34 39.66 57.54
C LEU A 590 0.37 38.16 57.26
N VAL A 591 0.59 37.35 58.29
CA VAL A 591 0.89 35.92 58.11
C VAL A 591 0.06 35.04 59.02
N GLY A 592 -0.57 34.00 58.46
CA GLY A 592 -1.23 32.98 59.27
C GLY A 592 -2.48 33.45 60.01
N ASN A 593 -3.12 34.55 59.59
CA ASN A 593 -4.39 34.96 60.17
C ASN A 593 -5.51 34.03 59.66
N ALA A 594 -6.51 33.76 60.50
CA ALA A 594 -7.49 32.71 60.23
C ALA A 594 -8.39 33.00 59.02
N ASP A 595 -8.69 34.27 58.77
CA ASP A 595 -9.48 34.73 57.61
C ASP A 595 -8.54 35.44 56.62
N ASP A 596 -8.76 36.73 56.32
CA ASP A 596 -7.96 37.47 55.35
C ASP A 596 -6.70 38.09 55.98
N GLY A 597 -5.67 38.32 55.16
CA GLY A 597 -4.59 39.24 55.55
C GLY A 597 -5.15 40.65 55.78
N ILE A 598 -5.82 41.21 54.77
CA ILE A 598 -6.50 42.52 54.85
C ILE A 598 -7.90 42.45 54.22
N GLU A 599 -8.96 42.72 54.98
CA GLU A 599 -10.32 42.91 54.44
C GLU A 599 -10.70 44.40 54.40
N LEU A 600 -11.13 44.90 53.23
CA LEU A 600 -11.84 46.17 53.09
C LEU A 600 -13.34 45.89 52.84
N ALA A 601 -14.18 46.09 53.86
CA ALA A 601 -15.62 45.88 53.83
C ALA A 601 -16.41 47.21 53.87
N ASP A 602 -17.19 47.56 52.85
CA ASP A 602 -17.91 48.86 52.79
C ASP A 602 -17.01 50.08 53.09
N SER A 603 -15.75 50.03 52.66
CA SER A 603 -14.74 51.05 52.94
C SER A 603 -14.08 51.54 51.65
N HIS A 604 -13.74 52.83 51.60
CA HIS A 604 -13.50 53.50 50.31
C HIS A 604 -12.31 54.46 50.34
N ARG A 605 -11.67 54.69 49.20
CA ARG A 605 -10.53 55.63 49.07
C ARG A 605 -9.39 55.37 50.06
N ASN A 606 -9.20 54.12 50.42
CA ASN A 606 -8.08 53.66 51.22
C ASN A 606 -6.91 53.25 50.31
N LYS A 607 -5.70 53.22 50.88
CA LYS A 607 -4.48 52.83 50.19
C LYS A 607 -3.86 51.63 50.88
N VAL A 608 -3.77 50.51 50.17
CA VAL A 608 -3.14 49.26 50.61
C VAL A 608 -1.93 49.02 49.71
N THR A 609 -0.72 49.26 50.21
CA THR A 609 0.49 49.20 49.37
C THR A 609 1.68 48.56 50.01
N SER A 610 2.42 47.74 49.25
CA SER A 610 3.67 47.13 49.71
C SER A 610 3.54 46.26 50.94
N ASN A 611 2.35 45.71 51.21
CA ASN A 611 2.15 44.72 52.27
C ASN A 611 2.56 43.34 51.77
N ARG A 612 2.94 42.46 52.69
CA ARG A 612 3.23 41.05 52.46
C ARG A 612 2.16 40.23 53.18
N ALA A 613 1.23 39.64 52.43
CA ALA A 613 0.11 38.87 52.95
C ALA A 613 0.23 37.39 52.52
N GLU A 614 0.56 36.52 53.47
CA GLU A 614 0.92 35.13 53.19
C GLU A 614 0.28 34.15 54.16
N ALA A 615 -0.03 32.94 53.69
CA ALA A 615 -0.52 31.85 54.53
C ALA A 615 -1.77 32.20 55.38
N ASN A 616 -2.59 33.16 54.95
CA ASN A 616 -3.86 33.47 55.62
C ASN A 616 -4.94 32.47 55.17
N GLY A 617 -5.90 32.18 56.05
CA GLY A 617 -6.85 31.08 55.85
C GLY A 617 -7.84 31.31 54.71
N ASP A 618 -8.18 32.57 54.41
CA ASP A 618 -8.96 32.98 53.25
C ASP A 618 -8.08 33.75 52.26
N GLY A 619 -8.32 35.05 52.04
CA GLY A 619 -7.61 35.85 51.04
C GLY A 619 -6.42 36.61 51.60
N GLY A 620 -5.42 36.90 50.75
CA GLY A 620 -4.34 37.80 51.18
C GLY A 620 -4.83 39.24 51.35
N VAL A 621 -5.63 39.70 50.41
CA VAL A 621 -6.34 40.99 50.46
C VAL A 621 -7.73 40.80 49.84
N GLN A 622 -8.78 41.19 50.54
CA GLN A 622 -10.17 41.06 50.08
C GLN A 622 -10.88 42.42 50.00
N LEU A 623 -11.67 42.61 48.93
CA LEU A 623 -12.55 43.77 48.75
C LEU A 623 -14.03 43.36 48.71
N ARG A 624 -14.83 43.88 49.65
CA ARG A 624 -16.27 43.65 49.73
C ARG A 624 -17.03 44.97 49.86
N ALA A 625 -17.93 45.27 48.92
CA ALA A 625 -18.59 46.56 48.78
C ALA A 625 -17.64 47.77 48.79
N ALA A 626 -16.39 47.60 48.36
CA ALA A 626 -15.31 48.56 48.55
C ALA A 626 -14.97 49.29 47.23
N THR A 627 -15.01 50.63 47.23
CA THR A 627 -14.83 51.42 46.01
C THR A 627 -13.72 52.45 46.11
N ARG A 628 -13.09 52.75 44.97
CA ARG A 628 -12.07 53.79 44.83
C ARG A 628 -10.83 53.59 45.70
N ASN A 629 -10.51 52.35 46.06
CA ASN A 629 -9.29 52.03 46.81
C ASN A 629 -8.08 51.90 45.87
N LEU A 630 -6.88 52.14 46.39
CA LEU A 630 -5.61 51.87 45.72
C LEU A 630 -5.00 50.62 46.36
N VAL A 631 -4.87 49.53 45.62
CA VAL A 631 -4.24 48.28 46.06
C VAL A 631 -3.09 47.95 45.12
N ASP A 632 -1.86 48.29 45.53
CA ASP A 632 -0.69 48.33 44.64
C ASP A 632 0.56 47.76 45.30
N LYS A 633 1.33 46.96 44.55
CA LYS A 633 2.62 46.38 44.95
C LYS A 633 2.58 45.55 46.23
N ASN A 634 1.45 44.97 46.58
CA ASN A 634 1.36 44.01 47.67
C ASN A 634 1.85 42.65 47.17
N MET A 635 2.64 41.96 48.00
CA MET A 635 3.06 40.58 47.79
C MET A 635 2.02 39.69 48.44
N ILE A 636 1.28 38.94 47.61
CA ILE A 636 0.16 38.10 48.05
C ILE A 636 0.47 36.69 47.58
N SER A 637 0.56 35.72 48.49
CA SER A 637 0.86 34.34 48.10
C SER A 637 0.53 33.33 49.20
N GLY A 638 0.11 32.12 48.80
CA GLY A 638 -0.08 31.01 49.72
C GLY A 638 -1.26 31.17 50.68
N ASN A 639 -2.23 32.03 50.36
CA ASN A 639 -3.47 32.18 51.13
C ASN A 639 -4.52 31.16 50.63
N GLY A 640 -5.55 30.88 51.44
CA GLY A 640 -6.57 29.88 51.15
C GLY A 640 -7.41 30.12 49.89
N ASP A 641 -7.52 31.37 49.43
CA ASP A 641 -8.13 31.72 48.14
C ASP A 641 -7.31 31.26 46.91
N GLY A 642 -6.05 30.86 47.11
CA GLY A 642 -5.12 30.44 46.06
C GLY A 642 -4.64 31.57 45.15
N LEU A 643 -4.94 32.84 45.46
CA LEU A 643 -4.56 33.99 44.64
C LEU A 643 -3.11 34.39 44.86
N VAL A 644 -2.43 34.76 43.78
CA VAL A 644 -1.02 35.19 43.79
C VAL A 644 -0.88 36.59 43.20
N ASN A 645 -0.38 37.52 44.02
CA ASN A 645 -0.17 38.94 43.71
C ASN A 645 -1.41 39.67 43.15
N ILE A 646 -2.60 39.12 43.39
CA ILE A 646 -3.88 39.69 43.04
C ILE A 646 -4.80 39.59 44.25
N LEU A 647 -5.65 40.59 44.46
CA LEU A 647 -6.63 40.59 45.55
C LEU A 647 -7.87 39.78 45.17
N ASP A 648 -8.56 39.24 46.17
CA ASP A 648 -9.92 38.72 45.99
C ASP A 648 -10.92 39.88 45.96
N CYS A 649 -11.78 39.89 44.95
CA CYS A 649 -12.78 40.90 44.82
C CYS A 649 -14.20 40.34 44.78
N VAL A 650 -14.85 40.39 45.94
CA VAL A 650 -16.25 40.02 46.15
C VAL A 650 -17.17 41.06 45.53
N SER A 651 -16.95 42.35 45.84
CA SER A 651 -17.72 43.45 45.24
C SER A 651 -17.07 44.81 45.44
N GLY A 652 -17.23 45.69 44.45
CA GLY A 652 -16.57 46.99 44.43
C GLY A 652 -16.43 47.53 43.03
N SER A 653 -16.00 48.78 42.89
CA SER A 653 -15.70 49.37 41.58
C SER A 653 -14.74 50.54 41.71
N ARG A 654 -14.10 50.89 40.59
CA ARG A 654 -13.16 52.02 40.51
C ARG A 654 -11.93 51.84 41.38
N ASN A 655 -11.58 50.60 41.74
CA ASN A 655 -10.37 50.32 42.48
C ASN A 655 -9.18 50.30 41.51
N THR A 656 -8.00 50.70 41.98
CA THR A 656 -6.82 50.90 41.12
C THR A 656 -5.59 50.25 41.73
N GLY A 657 -4.58 49.94 40.91
CA GLY A 657 -3.30 49.38 41.34
C GLY A 657 -3.00 48.02 40.74
N SER A 658 -1.76 47.55 40.90
CA SER A 658 -1.24 46.34 40.26
C SER A 658 -1.93 45.06 40.73
N ASN A 659 -2.46 45.03 41.95
CA ASN A 659 -3.09 43.84 42.52
C ASN A 659 -4.60 43.77 42.22
N VAL A 660 -5.20 44.76 41.54
CA VAL A 660 -6.65 44.82 41.32
C VAL A 660 -7.06 44.02 40.08
N PRO A 661 -7.91 42.97 40.23
CA PRO A 661 -8.43 42.20 39.10
C PRO A 661 -9.36 43.03 38.21
N PRO A 662 -9.49 42.69 36.92
CA PRO A 662 -10.36 43.43 35.99
C PRO A 662 -11.80 43.63 36.48
N ALA A 663 -12.35 42.66 37.21
CA ALA A 663 -13.73 42.68 37.72
C ALA A 663 -14.03 43.86 38.66
N CYS A 664 -13.01 44.46 39.27
CA CYS A 664 -13.17 45.48 40.32
C CYS A 664 -12.50 46.81 40.04
N ARG A 665 -12.04 47.00 38.80
CA ARG A 665 -11.43 48.25 38.33
C ARG A 665 -12.41 49.41 38.19
#